data_AF-A0A3E0P3C1-F1
#
_entry.id   AF-A0A3E0P3C1-F1
#
_cell.length_a   1.000
_cell.length_b   1.000
_cell.length_c   1.000
_cell.angle_alpha   90.00
_cell.angle_beta   90.00
_cell.angle_gamma   90.00
#
_symmetry.space_group_name_H-M   'P 1'
#
loop_
_entity.id
_entity.type
_entity.pdbx_description
1 polymer ?
#
loop_
_entity_poly.entity_id
_entity_poly.type
_entity_poly.pdbx_seq_one_letter_code
_entity_poly.pdbx_strand_id
1 'polypeptide(L)'
;MNRNSLFGRLVDSTGSQTADRPEHHRMRLEPLEDRKMLALTVYVNDNWVNATDPGNPVEVGDFVTNSNDTINPGGIFAEYGVDAFGTVDGTSVGGVDKIFDAIQATDAGGTLNLLEGTYTESDVVIDRAMNFIGADPAQATSLIVPEIASSGDLSNFGPGTHSGIIVYSPSVTVTNVHLDGNGNGSLGGSLNFHQGITTLYDTQNGGDYASLRNGNLPVIQLGPIANQQRSIPALRFQNVTVDNTFWHGITLAAPQGKVYGESGTGLDIQDATVNNVGNGADLNRIGILGLNLDNSPLTPSSNVLNSTVNGAGVGVSLKVFGPPFDFADNDGARSKAGVSLTTVNNATFRAFEIEFSDGQEANLGNVANWTGANNATGIYLNYGAPLLSQFLINGAKIGMHVQNSPAVAQGGPVMYGGAVITGPGTGVAGSVGLLIDNDSTFTNSSNMIIAPSNVFTNFETGVLIQQTETPGDGLPSVLSLDRVSVSGNGTDIVVGDNSILRGQPQTSGSVVITGTGSVEPLFTNFENYYRDNPANSGSPQFSPPRASSQTTGDLSLGAGSTFAPLFTGETGTTGLFDFNSAANYPFATPPDDPVNGVVTAPYGALFNWFGNVTQDGSGQLVVGGTATNGYGYDFLFGSNNVPLGGNQFQLIPTDISDRTTLDIATKLGATNQAPVIGFGLFDIRGNANQWTIPASALNSTAYTTVSINLLSPSVDLTGPDSGMDLSAIAGYVFGGDQGTYNGVQNIPIAFNVDDISTSSLPASQMQVNGTVDLGGATLGGSFRVGYAPTAGQQFTIIDNDAADAVVGTFAGVPEGGSVTIDGQGFTVSYV
;
A
#
# COMPACT_ATOMS: atom_id res chain seq x y z
N MET A 1 3.97 65.58 -31.63
CA MET A 1 3.34 66.24 -32.82
C MET A 1 2.82 65.17 -33.80
N ASN A 2 1.54 64.78 -33.70
CA ASN A 2 0.92 63.69 -34.49
C ASN A 2 0.90 63.98 -35.99
N ARG A 3 1.68 63.22 -36.77
CA ARG A 3 1.58 63.22 -38.24
C ARG A 3 0.48 62.26 -38.67
N ASN A 4 -0.75 62.77 -38.77
CA ASN A 4 -1.84 62.07 -39.44
C ASN A 4 -1.49 61.87 -40.92
N SER A 5 -1.12 60.65 -41.30
CA SER A 5 -1.00 60.25 -42.71
C SER A 5 -2.42 60.13 -43.29
N LEU A 6 -2.78 61.04 -44.19
CA LEU A 6 -4.07 61.07 -44.89
C LEU A 6 -3.94 60.33 -46.22
N PHE A 7 -4.68 59.23 -46.40
CA PHE A 7 -4.92 58.64 -47.72
C PHE A 7 -6.39 58.85 -48.11
N GLY A 8 -6.63 59.51 -49.25
CA GLY A 8 -7.95 59.69 -49.81
C GLY A 8 -8.38 58.47 -50.62
N ARG A 9 -9.48 57.81 -50.23
CA ARG A 9 -10.16 56.80 -51.07
C ARG A 9 -11.24 57.49 -51.90
N LEU A 10 -11.04 57.58 -53.21
CA LEU A 10 -12.07 57.97 -54.17
C LEU A 10 -13.07 56.82 -54.29
N VAL A 11 -14.30 57.02 -53.82
CA VAL A 11 -15.40 56.08 -54.04
C VAL A 11 -16.04 56.44 -55.37
N ASP A 12 -15.79 55.63 -56.40
CA ASP A 12 -16.43 55.82 -57.70
C ASP A 12 -17.88 55.31 -57.61
N SER A 13 -18.84 56.22 -57.68
CA SER A 13 -20.27 55.89 -57.70
C SER A 13 -20.66 55.43 -59.10
N THR A 14 -20.59 54.13 -59.36
CA THR A 14 -21.20 53.56 -60.57
C THR A 14 -22.72 53.59 -60.42
N GLY A 15 -23.36 54.66 -60.93
CA GLY A 15 -24.82 54.73 -60.95
C GLY A 15 -25.38 56.02 -61.54
N SER A 16 -25.77 55.92 -62.81
CA SER A 16 -26.78 56.76 -63.50
C SER A 16 -26.34 58.11 -64.06
N GLN A 17 -26.30 58.15 -65.38
CA GLN A 17 -26.28 59.36 -66.20
C GLN A 17 -27.57 60.15 -66.01
N THR A 18 -27.51 61.31 -65.36
CA THR A 18 -28.33 62.48 -65.71
C THR A 18 -27.57 63.73 -65.33
N ALA A 19 -27.49 64.66 -66.28
CA ALA A 19 -26.82 65.95 -66.18
C ALA A 19 -27.44 66.85 -65.09
N ASP A 20 -26.62 67.83 -64.68
CA ASP A 20 -26.93 69.02 -63.85
C ASP A 20 -26.90 68.88 -62.32
N ARG A 21 -25.68 68.93 -61.78
CA ARG A 21 -25.20 69.96 -60.83
C ARG A 21 -23.73 69.72 -60.45
N PRO A 22 -22.91 70.77 -60.26
CA PRO A 22 -21.58 70.61 -59.68
C PRO A 22 -21.74 70.34 -58.19
N GLU A 23 -21.94 69.07 -57.82
CA GLU A 23 -21.81 68.65 -56.44
C GLU A 23 -20.32 68.72 -56.08
N HIS A 24 -19.95 69.69 -55.25
CA HIS A 24 -18.68 69.69 -54.57
C HIS A 24 -18.53 68.33 -53.88
N HIS A 25 -17.65 67.47 -54.39
CA HIS A 25 -17.22 66.26 -53.69
C HIS A 25 -16.69 66.68 -52.32
N ARG A 26 -17.55 66.61 -51.30
CA ARG A 26 -17.13 66.74 -49.91
C ARG A 26 -16.26 65.52 -49.65
N MET A 27 -14.95 65.72 -49.60
CA MET A 27 -14.04 64.75 -49.02
C MET A 27 -14.55 64.48 -47.60
N ARG A 28 -15.18 63.31 -47.42
CA ARG A 28 -15.53 62.81 -46.10
C ARG A 28 -14.24 62.23 -45.55
N LEU A 29 -13.51 63.07 -44.82
CA LEU A 29 -12.41 62.61 -43.98
C LEU A 29 -13.05 61.82 -42.85
N GLU A 30 -13.03 60.49 -42.97
CA GLU A 30 -13.31 59.65 -41.82
C GLU A 30 -12.10 59.76 -40.90
N PRO A 31 -12.29 59.99 -39.58
CA PRO A 31 -11.20 59.87 -38.63
C PRO A 31 -10.56 58.51 -38.88
N LEU A 32 -9.24 58.48 -39.10
CA LEU A 32 -8.51 57.24 -39.00
C LEU A 32 -8.84 56.74 -37.59
N GLU A 33 -9.55 55.62 -37.48
CA GLU A 33 -9.62 54.90 -36.22
C GLU A 33 -8.17 54.79 -35.75
N ASP A 34 -7.88 55.33 -34.56
CA ASP A 34 -6.58 55.17 -33.91
C ASP A 34 -6.40 53.67 -33.71
N ARG A 35 -5.87 53.01 -34.74
CA ARG A 35 -5.37 51.65 -34.64
C ARG A 35 -4.10 51.81 -33.83
N LYS A 36 -4.25 51.82 -32.50
CA LYS A 36 -3.15 51.60 -31.58
C LYS A 36 -2.42 50.36 -32.11
N MET A 37 -1.25 50.57 -32.71
CA MET A 37 -0.42 49.45 -33.11
C MET A 37 0.08 48.85 -31.80
N LEU A 38 -0.47 47.69 -31.45
CA LEU A 38 0.08 46.90 -30.37
C LEU A 38 1.52 46.56 -30.74
N ALA A 39 2.40 46.58 -29.75
CA ALA A 39 3.80 46.29 -29.94
C ALA A 39 4.10 44.83 -29.61
N LEU A 40 4.93 44.20 -30.43
CA LEU A 40 5.41 42.84 -30.18
C LEU A 40 6.29 42.77 -28.93
N THR A 41 6.98 43.87 -28.60
CA THR A 41 7.82 44.00 -27.41
C THR A 41 7.55 45.34 -26.74
N VAL A 42 7.25 45.30 -25.45
CA VAL A 42 6.96 46.48 -24.62
C VAL A 42 7.90 46.48 -23.42
N TYR A 43 8.28 47.66 -22.94
CA TYR A 43 9.12 47.86 -21.77
C TYR A 43 8.39 48.69 -20.71
N VAL A 44 8.57 48.33 -19.45
CA VAL A 44 8.09 49.11 -18.29
C VAL A 44 9.29 49.48 -17.43
N ASN A 45 9.41 50.75 -17.05
CA ASN A 45 10.44 51.25 -16.13
C ASN A 45 9.83 52.24 -15.12
N ASP A 46 10.29 52.19 -13.88
CA ASP A 46 9.90 53.13 -12.82
C ASP A 46 10.70 54.45 -12.86
N ASN A 47 11.70 54.58 -13.73
CA ASN A 47 12.65 55.70 -13.69
C ASN A 47 13.21 56.18 -15.05
N TRP A 48 12.48 55.96 -16.15
CA TRP A 48 12.89 56.37 -17.51
C TRP A 48 13.48 57.78 -17.56
N VAL A 49 14.47 57.99 -18.43
CA VAL A 49 15.01 59.32 -18.76
C VAL A 49 14.42 59.79 -20.08
N ASN A 50 13.87 61.00 -20.12
CA ASN A 50 13.42 61.61 -21.38
C ASN A 50 14.63 61.94 -22.26
N ALA A 51 14.71 61.28 -23.43
CA ALA A 51 15.80 61.44 -24.37
C ALA A 51 15.51 62.47 -25.47
N THR A 52 14.23 62.73 -25.77
CA THR A 52 13.82 63.70 -26.80
C THR A 52 14.03 65.13 -26.32
N ASP A 53 13.58 65.47 -25.10
CA ASP A 53 13.71 66.81 -24.54
C ASP A 53 13.95 66.85 -23.00
N PRO A 54 15.16 66.44 -22.56
CA PRO A 54 15.49 66.35 -21.14
C PRO A 54 15.10 67.61 -20.34
N GLY A 55 14.27 67.44 -19.30
CA GLY A 55 13.85 68.51 -18.38
C GLY A 55 12.50 69.16 -18.68
N ASN A 56 11.78 68.76 -19.73
CA ASN A 56 10.38 69.12 -19.96
C ASN A 56 9.44 68.00 -19.48
N PRO A 57 8.14 68.31 -19.23
CA PRO A 57 7.14 67.28 -18.94
C PRO A 57 7.08 66.27 -20.10
N VAL A 58 7.09 64.97 -19.78
CA VAL A 58 7.01 63.93 -20.80
C VAL A 58 5.62 63.91 -21.47
N GLU A 59 5.61 63.72 -22.79
CA GLU A 59 4.41 63.51 -23.59
C GLU A 59 4.42 62.10 -24.22
N VAL A 60 3.23 61.58 -24.53
CA VAL A 60 3.11 60.35 -25.34
C VAL A 60 3.72 60.60 -26.72
N GLY A 61 4.59 59.70 -27.16
CA GLY A 61 5.37 59.80 -28.40
C GLY A 61 6.79 60.35 -28.21
N ASP A 62 7.17 60.77 -27.01
CA ASP A 62 8.57 61.09 -26.70
C ASP A 62 9.42 59.83 -26.62
N PHE A 63 10.71 59.95 -26.92
CA PHE A 63 11.65 58.85 -26.77
C PHE A 63 12.25 58.88 -25.37
N VAL A 64 12.25 57.71 -24.74
CA VAL A 64 12.80 57.49 -23.41
C VAL A 64 13.91 56.44 -23.45
N THR A 65 14.79 56.52 -22.46
CA THR A 65 15.91 55.58 -22.32
C THR A 65 16.12 55.14 -20.88
N ASN A 66 16.57 53.91 -20.68
CA ASN A 66 16.83 53.31 -19.37
C ASN A 66 18.23 53.71 -18.84
N SER A 67 18.66 54.94 -19.08
CA SER A 67 20.02 55.39 -18.73
C SER A 67 20.31 55.41 -17.22
N ASN A 68 19.26 55.36 -16.40
CA ASN A 68 19.36 55.30 -14.93
C ASN A 68 19.40 53.88 -14.37
N ASP A 69 19.13 52.86 -15.20
CA ASP A 69 19.18 51.46 -14.78
C ASP A 69 20.63 50.97 -14.65
N THR A 70 20.87 50.01 -13.77
CA THR A 70 22.15 49.33 -13.60
C THR A 70 22.37 48.23 -14.64
N ILE A 71 21.30 47.58 -15.11
CA ILE A 71 21.33 46.57 -16.16
C ILE A 71 21.18 47.23 -17.53
N ASN A 72 22.20 47.05 -18.37
CA ASN A 72 22.27 47.61 -19.73
C ASN A 72 21.88 49.11 -19.77
N PRO A 73 22.55 49.99 -18.99
CA PRO A 73 22.23 51.42 -18.93
C PRO A 73 22.23 52.04 -20.32
N GLY A 74 21.10 52.65 -20.68
CA GLY A 74 20.91 53.32 -21.96
C GLY A 74 20.86 52.37 -23.17
N GLY A 75 20.83 51.06 -22.94
CA GLY A 75 20.71 50.04 -23.98
C GLY A 75 19.31 49.95 -24.58
N ILE A 76 18.31 50.51 -23.89
CA ILE A 76 16.92 50.57 -24.34
C ILE A 76 16.58 52.00 -24.72
N PHE A 77 16.00 52.15 -25.91
CA PHE A 77 15.51 53.41 -26.48
C PHE A 77 14.16 53.13 -27.14
N ALA A 78 13.09 53.71 -26.61
CA ALA A 78 11.72 53.34 -26.92
C ALA A 78 10.79 54.58 -26.88
N GLU A 79 9.65 54.49 -27.56
CA GLU A 79 8.64 55.55 -27.67
C GLU A 79 7.59 55.43 -26.54
N TYR A 80 7.52 56.46 -25.70
CA TYR A 80 6.67 56.50 -24.51
C TYR A 80 5.18 56.47 -24.88
N GLY A 81 4.45 55.53 -24.30
CA GLY A 81 3.04 55.24 -24.60
C GLY A 81 2.80 54.38 -25.84
N VAL A 82 3.86 53.90 -26.51
CA VAL A 82 3.78 52.94 -27.62
C VAL A 82 4.44 51.63 -27.23
N ASP A 83 5.75 51.65 -26.96
CA ASP A 83 6.54 50.49 -26.53
C ASP A 83 7.34 50.75 -25.24
N ALA A 84 7.24 51.94 -24.64
CA ALA A 84 7.72 52.26 -23.30
C ALA A 84 6.60 52.78 -22.37
N PHE A 85 6.56 52.27 -21.15
CA PHE A 85 5.54 52.58 -20.14
C PHE A 85 6.17 52.78 -18.76
N GLY A 86 5.46 53.48 -17.86
CA GLY A 86 5.88 53.74 -16.49
C GLY A 86 6.20 55.21 -16.23
N THR A 87 7.18 55.48 -15.38
CA THR A 87 7.49 56.85 -14.91
C THR A 87 8.74 57.37 -15.59
N VAL A 88 8.71 58.64 -16.01
CA VAL A 88 9.79 59.36 -16.70
C VAL A 88 10.20 60.58 -15.90
N ASP A 89 11.46 60.63 -15.45
CA ASP A 89 12.03 61.71 -14.64
C ASP A 89 11.16 62.09 -13.42
N GLY A 90 10.53 61.09 -12.79
CA GLY A 90 9.64 61.26 -11.63
C GLY A 90 8.21 61.75 -11.96
N THR A 91 7.86 61.83 -13.25
CA THR A 91 6.53 62.21 -13.73
C THR A 91 5.94 61.11 -14.62
N SER A 92 4.63 61.08 -14.81
CA SER A 92 4.01 60.12 -15.72
C SER A 92 2.77 60.71 -16.39
N VAL A 93 2.37 60.12 -17.52
CA VAL A 93 1.12 60.43 -18.19
C VAL A 93 0.12 59.31 -17.88
N GLY A 94 -1.08 59.67 -17.41
CA GLY A 94 -2.09 58.69 -17.04
C GLY A 94 -2.49 57.79 -18.22
N GLY A 95 -2.55 56.48 -17.98
CA GLY A 95 -2.90 55.47 -18.99
C GLY A 95 -1.69 54.98 -19.81
N VAL A 96 -0.48 55.39 -19.43
CA VAL A 96 0.79 54.83 -19.90
C VAL A 96 1.78 54.62 -18.73
N ASP A 97 1.31 54.73 -17.50
CA ASP A 97 2.12 54.79 -16.28
C ASP A 97 2.13 53.48 -15.48
N LYS A 98 1.27 52.52 -15.84
CA LYS A 98 1.10 51.24 -15.13
C LYS A 98 1.60 50.04 -15.92
N ILE A 99 1.90 48.96 -15.20
CA ILE A 99 2.18 47.64 -15.80
C ILE A 99 0.94 47.17 -16.57
N PHE A 100 -0.24 47.41 -16.01
CA PHE A 100 -1.50 47.08 -16.68
C PHE A 100 -1.62 47.77 -18.05
N ASP A 101 -1.26 49.06 -18.17
CA ASP A 101 -1.32 49.79 -19.45
C ASP A 101 -0.37 49.17 -20.49
N ALA A 102 0.82 48.77 -20.04
CA ALA A 102 1.80 48.09 -20.88
C ALA A 102 1.30 46.72 -21.38
N ILE A 103 0.62 45.95 -20.51
CA ILE A 103 -0.05 44.71 -20.92
C ILE A 103 -1.07 45.02 -22.01
N GLN A 104 -1.88 46.07 -21.82
CA GLN A 104 -2.90 46.49 -22.79
C GLN A 104 -2.31 46.93 -24.14
N ALA A 105 -1.06 47.39 -24.17
CA ALA A 105 -0.33 47.76 -25.38
C ALA A 105 0.48 46.62 -26.02
N THR A 106 0.62 45.47 -25.35
CA THR A 106 1.37 44.32 -25.86
C THR A 106 0.48 43.46 -26.74
N ASP A 107 1.03 43.02 -27.89
CA ASP A 107 0.39 42.05 -28.79
C ASP A 107 0.12 40.70 -28.10
N ALA A 108 -0.93 40.00 -28.51
CA ALA A 108 -1.12 38.61 -28.09
C ALA A 108 0.01 37.73 -28.64
N GLY A 109 0.71 37.02 -27.76
CA GLY A 109 1.95 36.29 -28.02
C GLY A 109 3.21 37.17 -27.93
N GLY A 110 3.07 38.47 -27.64
CA GLY A 110 4.17 39.41 -27.47
C GLY A 110 4.90 39.28 -26.14
N THR A 111 5.87 40.16 -25.92
CA THR A 111 6.71 40.18 -24.72
C THR A 111 6.63 41.53 -24.02
N LEU A 112 6.41 41.52 -22.70
CA LEU A 112 6.56 42.67 -21.82
C LEU A 112 7.79 42.45 -20.95
N ASN A 113 8.73 43.40 -21.00
CA ASN A 113 9.91 43.43 -20.15
C ASN A 113 9.69 44.46 -19.04
N LEU A 114 9.56 43.97 -17.81
CA LEU A 114 9.57 44.77 -16.60
C LEU A 114 11.04 44.99 -16.23
N LEU A 115 11.53 46.22 -16.36
CA LEU A 115 12.93 46.54 -16.04
C LEU A 115 13.15 46.50 -14.52
N GLU A 116 14.40 46.63 -14.09
CA GLU A 116 14.69 46.69 -12.65
C GLU A 116 13.97 47.88 -12.02
N GLY A 117 13.55 47.75 -10.76
CA GLY A 117 12.83 48.82 -10.08
C GLY A 117 11.75 48.32 -9.12
N THR A 118 11.06 49.26 -8.49
CA THR A 118 9.93 49.00 -7.59
C THR A 118 8.64 49.61 -8.15
N TYR A 119 7.69 48.74 -8.48
CA TYR A 119 6.44 49.08 -9.13
C TYR A 119 5.29 48.98 -8.12
N THR A 120 4.66 50.11 -7.80
CA THR A 120 3.49 50.15 -6.91
C THR A 120 2.22 49.89 -7.71
N GLU A 121 1.74 48.65 -7.69
CA GLU A 121 0.53 48.21 -8.38
C GLU A 121 -0.07 46.95 -7.73
N SER A 122 -1.40 46.90 -7.63
CA SER A 122 -2.16 45.69 -7.29
C SER A 122 -3.06 45.29 -8.46
N ASP A 123 -3.47 44.04 -8.48
CA ASP A 123 -4.35 43.44 -9.49
C ASP A 123 -3.80 43.60 -10.92
N VAL A 124 -2.54 43.21 -11.13
CA VAL A 124 -1.93 43.19 -12.47
C VAL A 124 -2.58 42.07 -13.29
N VAL A 125 -3.58 42.44 -14.10
CA VAL A 125 -4.34 41.49 -14.92
C VAL A 125 -3.66 41.22 -16.25
N ILE A 126 -3.29 39.96 -16.49
CA ILE A 126 -2.78 39.46 -17.77
C ILE A 126 -3.91 38.75 -18.52
N ASP A 127 -4.56 39.46 -19.43
CA ASP A 127 -5.76 39.01 -20.16
C ASP A 127 -5.52 38.46 -21.56
N ARG A 128 -4.26 38.42 -22.00
CA ARG A 128 -3.83 37.93 -23.32
C ARG A 128 -2.64 37.02 -23.21
N ALA A 129 -2.41 36.25 -24.27
CA ALA A 129 -1.24 35.40 -24.34
C ALA A 129 0.01 36.30 -24.36
N MET A 130 1.03 36.05 -23.54
CA MET A 130 2.27 36.84 -23.55
C MET A 130 3.38 36.22 -22.72
N ASN A 131 4.61 36.71 -22.94
CA ASN A 131 5.73 36.56 -22.03
C ASN A 131 5.84 37.82 -21.15
N PHE A 132 5.75 37.66 -19.84
CA PHE A 132 5.97 38.71 -18.85
C PHE A 132 7.31 38.44 -18.16
N ILE A 133 8.31 39.27 -18.42
CA ILE A 133 9.69 39.00 -18.04
C ILE A 133 10.22 40.15 -17.18
N GLY A 134 10.63 39.86 -15.95
CA GLY A 134 11.38 40.80 -15.11
C GLY A 134 12.87 40.79 -15.39
N ALA A 135 13.59 41.72 -14.76
CA ALA A 135 15.04 41.82 -14.80
C ALA A 135 15.75 40.53 -14.36
N ASP A 136 16.98 40.31 -14.81
CA ASP A 136 17.81 39.19 -14.37
C ASP A 136 18.04 39.27 -12.84
N PRO A 137 17.50 38.33 -12.04
CA PRO A 137 17.54 38.42 -10.59
C PRO A 137 18.94 38.18 -10.01
N ALA A 138 19.90 37.71 -10.83
CA ALA A 138 21.30 37.68 -10.43
C ALA A 138 21.95 39.08 -10.43
N GLN A 139 21.33 40.07 -11.08
CA GLN A 139 21.86 41.42 -11.28
C GLN A 139 20.99 42.50 -10.61
N ALA A 140 19.67 42.42 -10.77
CA ALA A 140 18.72 43.38 -10.19
C ALA A 140 17.31 42.77 -10.05
N THR A 141 16.43 43.46 -9.34
CA THR A 141 15.07 42.96 -9.04
C THR A 141 14.01 43.82 -9.72
N SER A 142 13.03 43.17 -10.35
CA SER A 142 11.76 43.78 -10.72
C SER A 142 10.72 43.48 -9.64
N LEU A 143 10.56 44.41 -8.70
CA LEU A 143 9.73 44.24 -7.50
C LEU A 143 8.36 44.89 -7.69
N ILE A 144 7.29 44.12 -7.55
CA ILE A 144 5.90 44.60 -7.52
C ILE A 144 5.42 44.65 -6.06
N VAL A 145 4.94 45.83 -5.66
CA VAL A 145 4.43 46.09 -4.29
C VAL A 145 2.98 46.59 -4.35
N PRO A 146 2.16 46.30 -3.34
CA PRO A 146 0.73 46.60 -3.39
C PRO A 146 0.45 48.10 -3.46
N GLU A 147 -0.52 48.51 -4.28
CA GLU A 147 -1.00 49.90 -4.33
C GLU A 147 -2.03 50.20 -3.25
N ILE A 148 -2.74 49.17 -2.79
CA ILE A 148 -3.78 49.26 -1.77
C ILE A 148 -3.70 48.04 -0.83
N ALA A 149 -4.12 48.24 0.42
CA ALA A 149 -4.22 47.14 1.38
C ALA A 149 -5.34 46.18 0.98
N SER A 150 -5.02 44.88 0.85
CA SER A 150 -6.02 43.83 0.70
C SER A 150 -6.79 43.59 1.99
N SER A 151 -8.10 43.31 1.88
CA SER A 151 -8.88 42.76 2.98
C SER A 151 -8.38 41.35 3.36
N GLY A 152 -8.51 41.02 4.65
CA GLY A 152 -8.18 39.71 5.21
C GLY A 152 -9.33 38.71 5.16
N ASP A 153 -10.07 38.68 4.06
CA ASP A 153 -11.24 37.80 3.88
C ASP A 153 -10.81 36.32 3.75
N LEU A 154 -11.63 35.35 4.15
CA LEU A 154 -11.32 33.91 4.03
C LEU A 154 -11.97 33.26 2.80
N SER A 155 -12.66 34.01 1.94
CA SER A 155 -13.64 33.48 1.00
C SER A 155 -13.22 33.33 -0.48
N ASN A 156 -11.94 33.35 -0.88
CA ASN A 156 -11.59 33.50 -2.32
C ASN A 156 -10.88 34.84 -2.65
N PHE A 157 -11.80 35.78 -2.66
CA PHE A 157 -11.88 36.89 -3.58
C PHE A 157 -13.02 37.78 -3.05
N GLY A 158 -13.12 37.85 -1.72
CA GLY A 158 -14.15 38.63 -1.06
C GLY A 158 -14.00 40.11 -1.35
N PRO A 159 -15.02 40.92 -1.01
CA PRO A 159 -14.97 42.36 -1.23
C PRO A 159 -13.68 42.99 -0.67
N GLY A 160 -13.00 43.79 -1.50
CA GLY A 160 -11.76 44.49 -1.12
C GLY A 160 -10.52 43.63 -1.03
N THR A 161 -10.53 42.40 -1.56
CA THR A 161 -9.32 41.59 -1.71
C THR A 161 -8.52 42.01 -2.95
N HIS A 162 -7.21 42.17 -2.80
CA HIS A 162 -6.32 42.64 -3.87
C HIS A 162 -5.13 41.70 -4.01
N SER A 163 -4.85 41.22 -5.23
CA SER A 163 -3.77 40.27 -5.49
C SER A 163 -2.59 40.95 -6.21
N GLY A 164 -1.46 40.26 -6.33
CA GLY A 164 -0.33 40.74 -7.12
C GLY A 164 -0.59 40.64 -8.62
N ILE A 165 -0.40 39.43 -9.17
CA ILE A 165 -0.66 39.12 -10.58
C ILE A 165 -1.86 38.20 -10.71
N ILE A 166 -2.69 38.51 -11.70
CA ILE A 166 -3.92 37.81 -12.01
C ILE A 166 -3.84 37.36 -13.46
N VAL A 167 -3.70 36.05 -13.67
CA VAL A 167 -3.59 35.48 -15.01
C VAL A 167 -4.96 35.09 -15.50
N TYR A 168 -5.35 35.65 -16.64
CA TYR A 168 -6.65 35.48 -17.25
C TYR A 168 -6.59 34.99 -18.71
N SER A 169 -5.39 34.67 -19.19
CA SER A 169 -5.17 34.06 -20.49
C SER A 169 -4.63 32.64 -20.35
N PRO A 170 -5.06 31.69 -21.21
CA PRO A 170 -4.58 30.30 -21.13
C PRO A 170 -3.13 30.14 -21.61
N SER A 171 -2.41 31.20 -22.00
CA SER A 171 -1.04 31.08 -22.54
C SER A 171 -0.13 32.19 -22.04
N VAL A 172 0.37 32.06 -20.82
CA VAL A 172 1.19 33.10 -20.18
C VAL A 172 2.44 32.48 -19.57
N THR A 173 3.58 33.10 -19.84
CA THR A 173 4.82 32.81 -19.11
C THR A 173 5.19 34.03 -18.27
N VAL A 174 5.28 33.89 -16.95
CA VAL A 174 5.84 34.90 -16.04
C VAL A 174 7.22 34.44 -15.61
N THR A 175 8.24 35.29 -15.75
CA THR A 175 9.62 34.94 -15.42
C THR A 175 10.35 36.06 -14.71
N ASN A 176 11.14 35.74 -13.69
CA ASN A 176 12.03 36.68 -12.98
C ASN A 176 11.29 37.86 -12.30
N VAL A 177 10.12 37.62 -11.72
CA VAL A 177 9.34 38.67 -11.04
C VAL A 177 9.35 38.44 -9.53
N HIS A 178 9.50 39.51 -8.76
CA HIS A 178 9.36 39.51 -7.31
C HIS A 178 8.10 40.28 -6.91
N LEU A 179 7.25 39.67 -6.10
CA LEU A 179 6.09 40.31 -5.47
C LEU A 179 6.27 40.33 -3.96
N ASP A 180 6.05 41.48 -3.33
CA ASP A 180 6.11 41.60 -1.87
C ASP A 180 4.86 42.33 -1.34
N GLY A 181 3.97 41.59 -0.69
CA GLY A 181 2.76 42.13 -0.06
C GLY A 181 3.03 43.04 1.14
N ASN A 182 4.27 43.18 1.60
CA ASN A 182 4.70 44.15 2.62
C ASN A 182 5.67 45.20 2.03
N GLY A 183 5.91 45.20 0.72
CA GLY A 183 6.93 46.06 0.11
C GLY A 183 6.55 47.54 0.07
N ASN A 184 5.27 47.89 0.23
CA ASN A 184 4.82 49.27 0.29
C ASN A 184 4.71 49.77 1.74
N GLY A 185 5.78 50.40 2.23
CA GLY A 185 5.85 50.96 3.59
C GLY A 185 4.87 52.10 3.89
N SER A 186 4.09 52.57 2.91
CA SER A 186 3.02 53.55 3.13
C SER A 186 1.68 52.90 3.51
N LEU A 187 1.52 51.59 3.28
CA LEU A 187 0.33 50.84 3.67
C LEU A 187 0.47 50.32 5.10
N GLY A 188 -0.64 50.26 5.83
CA GLY A 188 -0.69 49.55 7.11
C GLY A 188 -0.72 48.03 6.93
N GLY A 189 -0.38 47.28 7.96
CA GLY A 189 -0.36 45.80 7.91
C GLY A 189 0.91 45.23 7.26
N SER A 190 0.97 43.91 7.13
CA SER A 190 2.16 43.22 6.60
C SER A 190 1.86 42.17 5.54
N LEU A 191 0.60 42.08 5.08
CA LEU A 191 0.11 41.05 4.15
C LEU A 191 -0.89 41.69 3.17
N ASN A 192 -0.45 42.71 2.43
CA ASN A 192 -1.34 43.54 1.63
C ASN A 192 -1.66 42.97 0.23
N PHE A 193 -1.08 41.82 -0.12
CA PHE A 193 -1.60 40.96 -1.20
C PHE A 193 -2.43 39.82 -0.63
N HIS A 194 -3.62 39.60 -1.18
CA HIS A 194 -4.45 38.44 -0.89
C HIS A 194 -3.82 37.15 -1.40
N GLN A 195 -3.46 37.18 -2.69
CA GLN A 195 -2.69 36.16 -3.37
C GLN A 195 -1.53 36.81 -4.10
N GLY A 196 -0.41 36.11 -4.24
CA GLY A 196 0.73 36.61 -5.02
C GLY A 196 0.45 36.50 -6.51
N ILE A 197 0.37 35.27 -7.03
CA ILE A 197 0.01 34.98 -8.42
C ILE A 197 -1.17 34.02 -8.42
N THR A 198 -2.19 34.28 -9.23
CA THR A 198 -3.39 33.43 -9.30
C THR A 198 -3.96 33.32 -10.70
N THR A 199 -4.48 32.15 -11.06
CA THR A 199 -5.21 31.91 -12.31
C THR A 199 -6.74 32.03 -12.17
N LEU A 200 -7.20 32.56 -11.02
CA LEU A 200 -8.61 32.83 -10.67
C LEU A 200 -9.57 31.65 -10.89
N TYR A 201 -9.73 30.80 -9.87
CA TYR A 201 -10.88 29.91 -9.78
C TYR A 201 -11.43 29.87 -8.36
N ASP A 202 -12.57 30.53 -8.17
CA ASP A 202 -13.31 30.61 -6.92
C ASP A 202 -13.64 29.21 -6.40
N THR A 203 -13.07 28.87 -5.25
CA THR A 203 -13.27 27.61 -4.53
C THR A 203 -14.67 27.45 -3.92
N GLN A 204 -15.55 28.47 -3.99
CA GLN A 204 -16.80 28.50 -3.22
C GLN A 204 -18.05 29.00 -3.97
N ASN A 205 -17.99 29.88 -4.98
CA ASN A 205 -19.21 30.52 -5.52
C ASN A 205 -19.26 30.87 -7.04
N GLY A 206 -18.28 30.52 -7.87
CA GLY A 206 -18.26 30.96 -9.28
C GLY A 206 -18.38 32.47 -9.45
N GLY A 207 -17.92 33.25 -8.46
CA GLY A 207 -18.08 34.70 -8.39
C GLY A 207 -17.04 35.45 -9.22
N ASP A 208 -17.48 36.54 -9.82
CA ASP A 208 -16.62 37.52 -10.48
C ASP A 208 -15.57 38.05 -9.49
N TYR A 209 -14.29 38.03 -9.87
CA TYR A 209 -13.26 38.77 -9.12
C TYR A 209 -13.33 40.25 -9.50
N ALA A 210 -13.59 41.12 -8.53
CA ALA A 210 -13.61 42.56 -8.74
C ALA A 210 -12.19 43.14 -8.68
N SER A 211 -11.49 43.12 -9.82
CA SER A 211 -10.18 43.76 -9.99
C SER A 211 -10.30 45.28 -10.02
N LEU A 212 -9.29 45.98 -9.50
CA LEU A 212 -9.14 47.43 -9.66
C LEU A 212 -9.07 47.90 -11.12
N ARG A 213 -8.66 47.02 -12.05
CA ARG A 213 -8.34 47.38 -13.44
C ARG A 213 -9.40 46.94 -14.44
N ASN A 214 -9.93 45.73 -14.29
CA ASN A 214 -10.88 45.15 -15.25
C ASN A 214 -12.30 44.94 -14.69
N GLY A 215 -12.58 45.46 -13.49
CA GLY A 215 -13.86 45.23 -12.83
C GLY A 215 -14.08 43.73 -12.60
N ASN A 216 -15.29 43.25 -12.88
CA ASN A 216 -15.64 41.84 -12.79
C ASN A 216 -14.96 41.05 -13.91
N LEU A 217 -13.91 40.31 -13.56
CA LEU A 217 -13.28 39.37 -14.46
C LEU A 217 -14.14 38.10 -14.55
N PRO A 218 -14.55 37.67 -15.76
CA PRO A 218 -15.22 36.37 -15.93
C PRO A 218 -14.25 35.24 -15.56
N VAL A 219 -14.59 33.98 -15.79
CA VAL A 219 -13.67 32.84 -15.59
C VAL A 219 -12.96 32.47 -16.90
N ILE A 220 -11.66 32.11 -16.89
CA ILE A 220 -10.96 31.67 -18.12
C ILE A 220 -11.74 30.47 -18.69
N GLN A 221 -12.42 30.70 -19.80
CA GLN A 221 -13.18 29.66 -20.50
C GLN A 221 -12.25 28.92 -21.44
N LEU A 222 -11.79 27.77 -20.97
CA LEU A 222 -11.31 26.72 -21.85
C LEU A 222 -12.49 26.15 -22.64
N GLY A 223 -12.28 25.85 -23.93
CA GLY A 223 -13.34 25.39 -24.84
C GLY A 223 -14.08 24.15 -24.30
N PRO A 224 -15.32 23.88 -24.77
CA PRO A 224 -16.09 22.73 -24.33
C PRO A 224 -15.31 21.43 -24.55
N ILE A 225 -15.45 20.48 -23.61
CA ILE A 225 -14.94 19.10 -23.72
C ILE A 225 -15.73 18.40 -24.83
N ALA A 226 -15.38 18.65 -26.08
CA ALA A 226 -15.89 17.90 -27.21
C ALA A 226 -14.89 16.79 -27.52
N ASN A 227 -15.28 15.52 -27.33
CA ASN A 227 -14.53 14.33 -27.72
C ASN A 227 -13.19 14.08 -26.99
N GLN A 228 -13.14 14.17 -25.66
CA GLN A 228 -11.91 13.93 -24.86
C GLN A 228 -10.73 14.86 -25.18
N GLN A 229 -10.91 15.88 -26.05
CA GLN A 229 -9.88 16.87 -26.32
C GLN A 229 -9.94 17.98 -25.27
N ARG A 230 -9.23 17.76 -24.15
CA ARG A 230 -9.03 18.77 -23.10
C ARG A 230 -8.04 19.84 -23.60
N SER A 231 -8.40 21.11 -23.57
CA SER A 231 -7.46 22.20 -23.91
C SER A 231 -6.43 22.37 -22.80
N ILE A 232 -5.15 22.49 -23.18
CA ILE A 232 -4.02 22.67 -22.25
C ILE A 232 -3.70 24.15 -22.18
N PRO A 233 -3.81 24.81 -21.01
CA PRO A 233 -3.18 26.10 -20.83
C PRO A 233 -1.66 25.97 -20.91
N ALA A 234 -0.99 26.87 -21.62
CA ALA A 234 0.46 27.06 -21.56
C ALA A 234 0.78 28.13 -20.49
N LEU A 235 0.59 27.77 -19.22
CA LEU A 235 0.86 28.60 -18.06
C LEU A 235 2.19 28.20 -17.39
N ARG A 236 3.14 29.13 -17.36
CA ARG A 236 4.44 28.91 -16.72
C ARG A 236 4.81 30.05 -15.79
N PHE A 237 5.17 29.73 -14.56
CA PHE A 237 5.73 30.67 -13.60
C PHE A 237 7.13 30.21 -13.25
N GLN A 238 8.14 30.93 -13.72
CA GLN A 238 9.54 30.52 -13.59
C GLN A 238 10.34 31.57 -12.83
N ASN A 239 11.11 31.13 -11.82
CA ASN A 239 11.99 32.02 -11.06
C ASN A 239 11.24 33.24 -10.51
N VAL A 240 10.07 32.98 -9.91
CA VAL A 240 9.22 34.00 -9.30
C VAL A 240 9.39 33.97 -7.79
N THR A 241 9.46 35.13 -7.15
CA THR A 241 9.47 35.26 -5.70
C THR A 241 8.18 35.92 -5.24
N VAL A 242 7.50 35.33 -4.26
CA VAL A 242 6.26 35.86 -3.67
C VAL A 242 6.41 35.91 -2.16
N ASP A 243 6.41 37.12 -1.62
CA ASP A 243 6.53 37.37 -0.19
C ASP A 243 5.23 37.96 0.38
N ASN A 244 4.93 37.59 1.63
CA ASN A 244 4.00 38.31 2.48
C ASN A 244 2.56 38.37 1.92
N THR A 245 1.98 37.22 1.61
CA THR A 245 0.59 37.14 1.14
C THR A 245 -0.36 36.71 2.27
N PHE A 246 -1.59 37.21 2.23
CA PHE A 246 -2.57 36.92 3.26
C PHE A 246 -3.09 35.48 3.17
N TRP A 247 -3.31 34.97 1.95
CA TRP A 247 -4.00 33.71 1.76
C TRP A 247 -3.22 32.65 0.98
N HIS A 248 -2.86 32.90 -0.29
CA HIS A 248 -2.07 31.97 -1.08
C HIS A 248 -0.83 32.65 -1.65
N GLY A 249 0.26 31.91 -1.83
CA GLY A 249 1.42 32.41 -2.56
C GLY A 249 1.15 32.39 -4.07
N ILE A 250 1.18 31.18 -4.65
CA ILE A 250 0.94 30.93 -6.06
C ILE A 250 -0.18 29.92 -6.21
N THR A 251 -1.21 30.26 -6.98
CA THR A 251 -2.35 29.38 -7.29
C THR A 251 -2.39 29.08 -8.78
N LEU A 252 -2.31 27.81 -9.13
CA LEU A 252 -2.61 27.27 -10.45
C LEU A 252 -3.80 26.33 -10.33
N ALA A 253 -4.95 26.78 -10.80
CA ALA A 253 -6.21 26.06 -10.66
C ALA A 253 -6.93 25.96 -12.00
N ALA A 254 -7.71 24.88 -12.21
CA ALA A 254 -8.75 24.80 -13.24
C ALA A 254 -10.13 25.13 -12.65
N PRO A 255 -11.17 25.38 -13.48
CA PRO A 255 -12.51 25.63 -12.96
C PRO A 255 -13.10 24.45 -12.18
N GLN A 256 -14.08 24.73 -11.31
CA GLN A 256 -14.80 23.70 -10.55
C GLN A 256 -15.37 22.61 -11.47
N GLY A 257 -15.08 21.35 -11.16
CA GLY A 257 -15.57 20.21 -11.97
C GLY A 257 -14.96 20.16 -13.38
N LYS A 258 -13.88 20.91 -13.62
CA LYS A 258 -13.11 20.94 -14.88
C LYS A 258 -11.65 20.67 -14.56
N VAL A 259 -10.91 20.28 -15.59
CA VAL A 259 -9.54 19.80 -15.46
C VAL A 259 -8.66 20.41 -16.55
N TYR A 260 -7.41 20.71 -16.21
CA TYR A 260 -6.39 21.11 -17.16
C TYR A 260 -5.56 19.91 -17.64
N GLY A 261 -5.70 19.55 -18.92
CA GLY A 261 -4.79 18.65 -19.65
C GLY A 261 -5.14 17.16 -19.69
N GLU A 262 -4.45 16.45 -20.59
CA GLU A 262 -4.23 14.98 -20.60
C GLU A 262 -2.87 14.59 -21.27
N SER A 263 -2.18 15.47 -22.04
CA SER A 263 -0.75 15.28 -22.44
C SER A 263 -0.08 16.55 -23.01
N GLY A 264 0.94 17.11 -22.35
CA GLY A 264 1.74 18.24 -22.84
C GLY A 264 2.59 18.94 -21.78
N THR A 265 3.53 19.80 -22.20
CA THR A 265 4.38 20.66 -21.33
C THR A 265 3.79 22.06 -21.22
N GLY A 266 3.96 22.74 -20.07
CA GLY A 266 3.57 24.14 -19.91
C GLY A 266 2.47 24.38 -18.87
N LEU A 267 2.40 23.59 -17.80
CA LEU A 267 1.58 23.87 -16.61
C LEU A 267 2.48 23.76 -15.38
N ASP A 268 3.44 24.69 -15.29
CA ASP A 268 4.62 24.50 -14.46
C ASP A 268 4.92 25.74 -13.61
N ILE A 269 5.13 25.52 -12.32
CA ILE A 269 5.70 26.43 -11.34
C ILE A 269 7.12 25.92 -11.10
N GLN A 270 8.10 26.66 -11.58
CA GLN A 270 9.49 26.24 -11.59
C GLN A 270 10.36 27.29 -10.90
N ASP A 271 11.30 26.85 -10.07
CA ASP A 271 12.27 27.74 -9.42
C ASP A 271 11.60 28.85 -8.60
N ALA A 272 10.37 28.61 -8.11
CA ALA A 272 9.60 29.61 -7.39
C ALA A 272 9.99 29.64 -5.91
N THR A 273 10.00 30.83 -5.31
CA THR A 273 10.17 31.01 -3.87
C THR A 273 8.94 31.70 -3.30
N VAL A 274 8.30 31.08 -2.31
CA VAL A 274 7.15 31.66 -1.60
C VAL A 274 7.49 31.80 -0.12
N ASN A 275 7.37 33.01 0.42
CA ASN A 275 7.66 33.28 1.83
C ASN A 275 6.45 33.93 2.54
N ASN A 276 6.20 33.49 3.77
CA ASN A 276 5.25 34.09 4.69
C ASN A 276 3.82 34.21 4.12
N VAL A 277 3.09 33.09 4.11
CA VAL A 277 1.69 33.03 3.69
C VAL A 277 0.77 32.95 4.91
N GLY A 278 0.14 34.08 5.25
CA GLY A 278 -0.80 34.23 6.37
C GLY A 278 -0.14 34.26 7.76
N ASN A 279 -0.56 35.18 8.63
CA ASN A 279 -0.07 35.23 10.02
C ASN A 279 -0.99 34.37 10.93
N GLY A 280 -0.49 33.23 11.43
CA GLY A 280 -1.28 32.25 12.22
C GLY A 280 -1.93 31.14 11.38
N ALA A 281 -1.21 30.71 10.35
CA ALA A 281 -1.70 30.10 9.13
C ALA A 281 -2.42 28.75 9.27
N ASP A 282 -3.74 28.74 9.10
CA ASP A 282 -4.62 27.55 9.01
C ASP A 282 -4.40 26.70 7.74
N LEU A 283 -5.17 25.63 7.56
CA LEU A 283 -5.08 24.72 6.40
C LEU A 283 -5.36 25.39 5.04
N ASN A 284 -5.98 26.56 5.01
CA ASN A 284 -6.24 27.28 3.77
C ASN A 284 -5.12 28.27 3.43
N ARG A 285 -4.11 28.46 4.29
CA ARG A 285 -2.95 29.31 4.00
C ARG A 285 -1.87 28.54 3.27
N ILE A 286 -1.99 28.49 1.95
CA ILE A 286 -1.22 27.59 1.10
C ILE A 286 -0.11 28.36 0.37
N GLY A 287 1.14 27.89 0.46
CA GLY A 287 2.26 28.44 -0.30
C GLY A 287 2.05 28.31 -1.80
N ILE A 288 1.99 27.06 -2.28
CA ILE A 288 1.72 26.73 -3.68
C ILE A 288 0.50 25.82 -3.76
N LEU A 289 -0.53 26.25 -4.48
CA LEU A 289 -1.79 25.54 -4.65
C LEU A 289 -1.97 25.09 -6.10
N GLY A 290 -2.03 23.78 -6.33
CA GLY A 290 -2.44 23.15 -7.57
C GLY A 290 -3.85 22.55 -7.45
N LEU A 291 -4.78 22.98 -8.30
CA LEU A 291 -6.15 22.45 -8.33
C LEU A 291 -6.51 21.91 -9.71
N ASN A 292 -7.02 20.68 -9.75
CA ASN A 292 -7.55 20.06 -10.97
C ASN A 292 -6.54 20.04 -12.14
N LEU A 293 -5.28 19.75 -11.84
CA LEU A 293 -4.21 19.68 -12.83
C LEU A 293 -4.03 18.21 -13.25
N ASP A 294 -4.24 17.90 -14.52
CA ASP A 294 -4.15 16.56 -15.10
C ASP A 294 -3.19 16.58 -16.28
N ASN A 295 -1.97 17.05 -16.04
CA ASN A 295 -0.88 16.69 -16.93
C ASN A 295 -0.24 15.41 -16.39
N SER A 296 0.05 14.47 -17.28
CA SER A 296 0.96 13.36 -17.01
C SER A 296 2.32 13.77 -17.56
N PRO A 297 3.08 14.62 -16.86
CA PRO A 297 4.42 14.91 -17.31
C PRO A 297 5.26 13.66 -17.08
N LEU A 298 5.74 13.07 -18.17
CA LEU A 298 6.82 12.11 -18.08
C LEU A 298 7.99 12.82 -17.37
N THR A 299 8.53 12.15 -16.36
CA THR A 299 9.62 12.63 -15.49
C THR A 299 10.76 13.26 -16.29
N PRO A 300 11.38 14.36 -15.82
CA PRO A 300 11.24 14.96 -14.49
C PRO A 300 10.23 16.12 -14.44
N SER A 301 9.41 16.33 -15.47
CA SER A 301 8.45 17.43 -15.43
C SER A 301 7.42 17.16 -14.31
N SER A 302 7.23 18.13 -13.43
CA SER A 302 6.24 18.16 -12.34
C SER A 302 5.61 19.54 -12.41
N ASN A 303 4.36 19.69 -11.98
CA ASN A 303 3.72 21.01 -11.95
C ASN A 303 4.39 21.96 -10.98
N VAL A 304 4.98 21.43 -9.90
CA VAL A 304 5.80 22.19 -8.97
C VAL A 304 7.19 21.58 -8.99
N LEU A 305 8.18 22.35 -9.45
CA LEU A 305 9.54 21.88 -9.64
C LEU A 305 10.55 22.85 -9.02
N ASN A 306 11.53 22.30 -8.30
CA ASN A 306 12.68 23.06 -7.76
C ASN A 306 12.27 24.33 -7.00
N SER A 307 11.14 24.28 -6.29
CA SER A 307 10.56 25.45 -5.63
C SER A 307 10.81 25.41 -4.12
N THR A 308 10.71 26.56 -3.46
CA THR A 308 10.87 26.69 -2.01
C THR A 308 9.68 27.41 -1.41
N VAL A 309 9.11 26.86 -0.33
CA VAL A 309 8.06 27.51 0.46
C VAL A 309 8.54 27.66 1.91
N ASN A 310 8.53 28.88 2.43
CA ASN A 310 8.94 29.18 3.80
C ASN A 310 7.80 29.84 4.58
N GLY A 311 7.34 29.19 5.66
CA GLY A 311 6.34 29.78 6.56
C GLY A 311 4.96 29.93 5.93
N ALA A 312 4.24 28.81 5.79
CA ALA A 312 2.85 28.76 5.36
C ALA A 312 2.04 27.85 6.30
N GLY A 313 0.72 27.82 6.16
CA GLY A 313 -0.12 26.84 6.84
C GLY A 313 0.07 25.47 6.22
N VAL A 314 -0.08 25.42 4.90
CA VAL A 314 0.28 24.31 4.04
C VAL A 314 1.36 24.75 3.05
N GLY A 315 2.44 23.97 2.91
CA GLY A 315 3.52 24.31 1.99
C GLY A 315 3.09 24.23 0.53
N VAL A 316 2.86 23.01 0.06
CA VAL A 316 2.34 22.69 -1.27
C VAL A 316 1.09 21.84 -1.12
N SER A 317 0.00 22.24 -1.79
CA SER A 317 -1.27 21.51 -1.82
C SER A 317 -1.64 21.19 -3.26
N LEU A 318 -1.82 19.91 -3.56
CA LEU A 318 -2.27 19.38 -4.85
C LEU A 318 -3.57 18.64 -4.61
N LYS A 319 -4.70 19.20 -5.05
CA LYS A 319 -6.03 18.64 -4.74
C LYS A 319 -7.03 18.85 -5.86
N VAL A 320 -8.23 18.29 -5.69
CA VAL A 320 -9.35 18.43 -6.63
C VAL A 320 -10.35 19.46 -6.15
N PHE A 321 -11.07 20.06 -7.09
CA PHE A 321 -12.11 21.04 -6.84
C PHE A 321 -13.37 20.76 -7.67
N GLY A 322 -14.47 20.43 -6.98
CA GLY A 322 -15.80 20.20 -7.56
C GLY A 322 -16.25 18.73 -7.57
N PRO A 323 -17.58 18.48 -7.60
CA PRO A 323 -18.15 17.13 -7.70
C PRO A 323 -18.20 16.63 -9.16
N PRO A 324 -18.35 15.31 -9.43
CA PRO A 324 -18.24 14.19 -8.48
C PRO A 324 -16.78 13.75 -8.28
N PHE A 325 -16.49 13.27 -7.06
CA PHE A 325 -15.19 12.78 -6.62
C PHE A 325 -14.99 11.27 -6.89
N ASP A 326 -15.51 10.76 -8.02
CA ASP A 326 -15.38 9.33 -8.31
C ASP A 326 -14.05 9.06 -9.00
N PHE A 327 -13.16 8.33 -8.32
CA PHE A 327 -11.85 7.92 -8.85
C PHE A 327 -11.94 7.20 -10.20
N ALA A 328 -13.10 6.58 -10.50
CA ALA A 328 -13.35 5.85 -11.73
C ALA A 328 -13.89 6.73 -12.88
N ASP A 329 -14.33 7.95 -12.60
CA ASP A 329 -14.83 8.86 -13.62
C ASP A 329 -13.69 9.66 -14.24
N ASN A 330 -13.20 9.18 -15.39
CA ASN A 330 -12.21 9.93 -16.16
C ASN A 330 -12.72 11.31 -16.58
N ASP A 331 -14.04 11.53 -16.67
CA ASP A 331 -14.64 12.80 -17.11
C ASP A 331 -14.87 13.80 -15.95
N GLY A 332 -14.56 13.40 -14.70
CA GLY A 332 -14.70 14.21 -13.48
C GLY A 332 -13.51 15.11 -13.12
N ALA A 333 -13.58 15.76 -11.96
CA ALA A 333 -12.47 16.56 -11.41
C ALA A 333 -11.32 15.64 -10.93
N ARG A 334 -10.10 15.86 -11.43
CA ARG A 334 -8.92 15.01 -11.15
C ARG A 334 -7.66 15.83 -10.96
N SER A 335 -6.74 15.33 -10.15
CA SER A 335 -5.42 15.90 -9.95
C SER A 335 -4.36 14.82 -10.18
N LYS A 336 -3.66 14.88 -11.31
CA LYS A 336 -2.41 14.13 -11.58
C LYS A 336 -1.18 15.02 -11.39
N ALA A 337 -1.31 16.03 -10.54
CA ALA A 337 -0.25 16.98 -10.33
C ALA A 337 0.94 16.35 -9.60
N GLY A 338 2.16 16.61 -10.08
CA GLY A 338 3.39 16.20 -9.40
C GLY A 338 4.11 17.36 -8.71
N VAL A 339 4.82 17.07 -7.63
CA VAL A 339 5.77 17.98 -6.97
C VAL A 339 7.15 17.34 -6.89
N SER A 340 8.19 17.97 -7.42
CA SER A 340 9.56 17.44 -7.38
C SER A 340 10.58 18.48 -6.97
N LEU A 341 11.64 18.03 -6.30
CA LEU A 341 12.78 18.83 -5.86
C LEU A 341 12.37 20.07 -5.06
N THR A 342 11.21 20.01 -4.39
CA THR A 342 10.63 21.16 -3.71
C THR A 342 10.91 21.10 -2.23
N THR A 343 11.30 22.24 -1.65
CA THR A 343 11.62 22.37 -0.23
C THR A 343 10.53 23.16 0.49
N VAL A 344 10.02 22.61 1.60
CA VAL A 344 9.08 23.32 2.47
C VAL A 344 9.69 23.47 3.86
N ASN A 345 9.77 24.69 4.35
CA ASN A 345 10.31 24.99 5.67
C ASN A 345 9.23 25.57 6.57
N ASN A 346 9.09 25.00 7.77
CA ASN A 346 8.25 25.48 8.85
C ASN A 346 6.77 25.69 8.45
N ALA A 347 6.19 24.71 7.72
CA ALA A 347 4.74 24.69 7.53
C ALA A 347 4.02 24.43 8.85
N THR A 348 2.93 25.16 9.12
CA THR A 348 2.25 25.09 10.43
C THR A 348 1.44 23.80 10.58
N PHE A 349 0.82 23.33 9.49
CA PHE A 349 -0.05 22.16 9.48
C PHE A 349 0.48 21.04 8.59
N ARG A 350 0.79 21.32 7.32
CA ARG A 350 1.17 20.27 6.34
C ARG A 350 2.28 20.80 5.43
N ALA A 351 3.39 20.07 5.24
CA ALA A 351 4.34 20.50 4.22
C ALA A 351 3.86 20.17 2.81
N PHE A 352 3.48 18.91 2.59
CA PHE A 352 2.91 18.45 1.33
C PHE A 352 1.52 17.86 1.59
N GLU A 353 0.52 18.34 0.87
CA GLU A 353 -0.84 17.82 0.85
C GLU A 353 -1.14 17.34 -0.57
N ILE A 354 -1.44 16.04 -0.70
CA ILE A 354 -1.75 15.41 -1.99
C ILE A 354 -3.08 14.70 -1.84
N GLU A 355 -4.06 15.14 -2.63
CA GLU A 355 -5.41 14.56 -2.63
C GLU A 355 -5.84 14.14 -4.04
N PHE A 356 -6.53 13.01 -4.12
CA PHE A 356 -7.15 12.46 -5.35
C PHE A 356 -6.15 12.22 -6.51
N SER A 357 -4.98 11.67 -6.17
CA SER A 357 -3.92 11.32 -7.12
C SER A 357 -4.15 9.97 -7.81
N ASP A 358 -3.94 9.89 -9.13
CA ASP A 358 -4.22 8.73 -10.01
C ASP A 358 -2.98 7.87 -10.35
N GLY A 359 -1.89 7.97 -9.59
CA GLY A 359 -0.82 6.97 -9.57
C GLY A 359 0.22 7.00 -10.70
N GLN A 360 0.51 8.16 -11.27
CA GLN A 360 1.61 8.37 -12.23
C GLN A 360 2.40 9.66 -12.01
N GLU A 361 2.22 10.30 -10.88
CA GLU A 361 2.75 11.62 -10.60
C GLU A 361 4.21 11.53 -10.15
N ALA A 362 5.04 12.40 -10.71
CA ALA A 362 6.40 12.58 -10.26
C ALA A 362 6.38 13.32 -8.90
N ASN A 363 6.47 12.56 -7.80
CA ASN A 363 6.74 13.09 -6.47
C ASN A 363 8.14 12.68 -6.02
N LEU A 364 9.15 13.43 -6.45
CA LEU A 364 10.55 13.02 -6.34
C LEU A 364 11.42 14.06 -5.61
N GLY A 365 12.17 13.60 -4.60
CA GLY A 365 13.27 14.37 -4.03
C GLY A 365 12.83 15.62 -3.26
N ASN A 366 11.62 15.59 -2.69
CA ASN A 366 11.08 16.71 -1.93
C ASN A 366 11.60 16.72 -0.50
N VAL A 367 11.77 17.92 0.06
CA VAL A 367 12.32 18.11 1.40
C VAL A 367 11.33 18.89 2.25
N ALA A 368 11.13 18.48 3.50
CA ALA A 368 10.44 19.31 4.48
C ALA A 368 11.21 19.39 5.81
N ASN A 369 11.36 20.61 6.33
CA ASN A 369 12.13 20.86 7.55
C ASN A 369 11.34 21.68 8.57
N TRP A 370 11.46 21.31 9.84
CA TRP A 370 10.95 22.08 10.98
C TRP A 370 12.07 22.37 11.97
N THR A 371 12.12 23.61 12.44
CA THR A 371 12.99 23.99 13.57
C THR A 371 12.19 23.96 14.87
N GLY A 372 12.46 22.97 15.73
CA GLY A 372 11.85 22.84 17.05
C GLY A 372 10.51 22.09 17.07
N ALA A 373 9.85 22.12 18.24
CA ALA A 373 8.60 21.41 18.45
C ALA A 373 7.45 22.03 17.62
N ASN A 374 6.67 21.17 16.97
CA ASN A 374 5.54 21.55 16.11
C ASN A 374 4.43 20.49 16.20
N ASN A 375 3.29 20.74 15.56
CA ASN A 375 2.21 19.77 15.38
C ASN A 375 1.94 19.47 13.90
N ALA A 376 2.93 19.70 13.04
CA ALA A 376 2.77 19.60 11.60
C ALA A 376 2.93 18.16 11.11
N THR A 377 2.30 17.91 9.97
CA THR A 377 2.46 16.70 9.16
C THR A 377 3.44 16.97 8.02
N GLY A 378 4.38 16.05 7.79
CA GLY A 378 5.28 16.11 6.65
C GLY A 378 4.53 15.95 5.34
N ILE A 379 3.96 14.78 5.16
CA ILE A 379 3.18 14.42 3.96
C ILE A 379 1.78 14.01 4.40
N TYR A 380 0.75 14.67 3.89
CA TYR A 380 -0.63 14.31 4.09
C TYR A 380 -1.19 13.78 2.77
N LEU A 381 -1.68 12.54 2.80
CA LEU A 381 -2.32 11.87 1.68
C LEU A 381 -3.78 11.62 2.03
N ASN A 382 -4.68 12.06 1.17
CA ASN A 382 -6.10 11.82 1.31
C ASN A 382 -6.70 11.45 -0.03
N TYR A 383 -7.11 10.18 -0.16
CA TYR A 383 -7.64 9.61 -1.39
C TYR A 383 -6.62 9.56 -2.55
N GLY A 384 -6.51 8.41 -3.21
CA GLY A 384 -5.65 8.23 -4.38
C GLY A 384 -4.45 7.31 -4.16
N ALA A 385 -3.60 7.23 -5.18
CA ALA A 385 -2.52 6.25 -5.30
C ALA A 385 -1.15 6.86 -5.69
N PRO A 386 -0.69 7.97 -5.08
CA PRO A 386 0.52 8.64 -5.52
C PRO A 386 1.77 7.77 -5.40
N LEU A 387 2.70 8.02 -6.31
CA LEU A 387 4.05 7.48 -6.31
C LEU A 387 5.00 8.46 -5.61
N LEU A 388 5.46 8.11 -4.41
CA LEU A 388 6.33 8.95 -3.57
C LEU A 388 7.76 8.41 -3.56
N SER A 389 8.74 9.25 -3.90
CA SER A 389 10.14 8.84 -3.99
C SER A 389 11.11 9.86 -3.40
N GLN A 390 12.11 9.37 -2.67
CA GLN A 390 13.23 10.18 -2.15
C GLN A 390 12.80 11.40 -1.30
N PHE A 391 11.68 11.30 -0.58
CA PHE A 391 11.29 12.36 0.35
C PHE A 391 12.26 12.42 1.55
N LEU A 392 12.63 13.64 1.95
CA LEU A 392 13.40 13.89 3.17
C LEU A 392 12.57 14.76 4.11
N ILE A 393 12.05 14.17 5.19
CA ILE A 393 11.21 14.85 6.19
C ILE A 393 11.98 14.94 7.50
N ASN A 394 12.23 16.14 8.01
CA ASN A 394 13.04 16.40 9.19
C ASN A 394 12.27 17.19 10.26
N GLY A 395 11.86 16.51 11.33
CA GLY A 395 11.31 17.13 12.54
C GLY A 395 9.79 17.34 12.55
N ALA A 396 9.04 16.83 11.57
CA ALA A 396 7.57 16.88 11.60
C ALA A 396 7.02 16.02 12.74
N LYS A 397 5.97 16.47 13.44
CA LYS A 397 5.32 15.65 14.47
C LYS A 397 4.74 14.36 13.90
N ILE A 398 4.08 14.46 12.75
CA ILE A 398 3.67 13.31 11.97
C ILE A 398 4.51 13.31 10.69
N GLY A 399 5.35 12.31 10.47
CA GLY A 399 6.19 12.24 9.27
C GLY A 399 5.35 12.13 7.99
N MET A 400 4.44 11.16 7.98
CA MET A 400 3.44 10.95 6.93
C MET A 400 2.10 10.54 7.54
N HIS A 401 1.00 11.05 7.00
CA HIS A 401 -0.36 10.71 7.37
C HIS A 401 -1.16 10.29 6.13
N VAL A 402 -1.75 9.10 6.16
CA VAL A 402 -2.57 8.55 5.07
C VAL A 402 -3.98 8.30 5.58
N GLN A 403 -4.95 8.91 4.92
CA GLN A 403 -6.38 8.76 5.19
C GLN A 403 -7.15 8.44 3.91
N ASN A 404 -8.31 7.78 4.04
CA ASN A 404 -9.30 7.58 2.99
C ASN A 404 -8.70 7.09 1.66
N SER A 405 -7.71 6.21 1.71
CA SER A 405 -6.99 5.71 0.53
C SER A 405 -7.31 4.23 0.33
N PRO A 406 -8.54 3.88 -0.09
CA PRO A 406 -8.97 2.50 -0.25
C PRO A 406 -8.16 1.80 -1.35
N ALA A 407 -8.03 0.48 -1.26
CA ALA A 407 -7.34 -0.33 -2.26
C ALA A 407 -8.18 -0.39 -3.54
N VAL A 408 -7.99 0.59 -4.43
CA VAL A 408 -8.59 0.62 -5.76
C VAL A 408 -7.81 -0.26 -6.74
N ALA A 409 -8.37 -0.52 -7.93
CA ALA A 409 -7.76 -1.37 -8.97
C ALA A 409 -6.36 -0.93 -9.43
N GLN A 410 -5.96 0.31 -9.16
CA GLN A 410 -4.63 0.85 -9.48
C GLN A 410 -3.58 0.65 -8.36
N GLY A 411 -3.95 0.00 -7.24
CA GLY A 411 -3.11 -0.07 -6.04
C GLY A 411 -3.25 1.19 -5.17
N GLY A 412 -2.95 1.08 -3.88
CA GLY A 412 -2.90 2.25 -2.98
C GLY A 412 -1.63 3.08 -3.17
N PRO A 413 -1.45 4.17 -2.40
CA PRO A 413 -0.21 4.96 -2.36
C PRO A 413 1.04 4.09 -2.20
N VAL A 414 2.10 4.41 -2.95
CA VAL A 414 3.37 3.67 -2.92
C VAL A 414 4.53 4.61 -2.59
N MET A 415 5.29 4.28 -1.56
CA MET A 415 6.56 4.93 -1.24
C MET A 415 7.74 4.05 -1.65
N TYR A 416 8.67 4.61 -2.43
CA TYR A 416 9.87 3.92 -2.91
C TYR A 416 11.08 4.84 -2.98
N GLY A 417 12.22 4.33 -3.45
CA GLY A 417 13.38 5.17 -3.75
C GLY A 417 14.15 5.70 -2.54
N GLY A 418 13.84 5.24 -1.31
CA GLY A 418 14.63 5.55 -0.12
C GLY A 418 14.29 6.89 0.54
N ALA A 419 13.01 7.12 0.84
CA ALA A 419 12.59 8.23 1.68
C ALA A 419 13.17 8.11 3.10
N VAL A 420 13.57 9.24 3.67
CA VAL A 420 14.09 9.35 5.03
C VAL A 420 13.19 10.28 5.82
N ILE A 421 12.48 9.71 6.79
CA ILE A 421 11.50 10.41 7.62
C ILE A 421 12.00 10.36 9.07
N THR A 422 12.43 11.51 9.58
CA THR A 422 13.04 11.66 10.90
C THR A 422 12.17 12.55 11.78
N GLY A 423 11.78 12.05 12.93
CA GLY A 423 10.89 12.74 13.86
C GLY A 423 11.58 13.81 14.71
N PRO A 424 10.80 14.55 15.51
CA PRO A 424 11.29 15.63 16.35
C PRO A 424 11.98 15.13 17.63
N GLY A 425 11.98 13.83 17.90
CA GLY A 425 12.49 13.24 19.13
C GLY A 425 11.62 12.10 19.63
N THR A 426 12.22 11.01 20.10
CA THR A 426 11.48 9.88 20.70
C THR A 426 10.67 10.23 21.95
N GLY A 427 11.01 11.33 22.64
CA GLY A 427 10.28 11.85 23.80
C GLY A 427 9.13 12.81 23.46
N VAL A 428 8.82 13.05 22.18
CA VAL A 428 7.76 13.96 21.77
C VAL A 428 6.43 13.21 21.71
N ALA A 429 5.57 13.45 22.70
CA ALA A 429 4.27 12.79 22.80
C ALA A 429 3.35 13.05 21.59
N GLY A 430 2.72 11.99 21.12
CA GLY A 430 1.91 11.90 19.92
C GLY A 430 2.69 12.01 18.61
N SER A 431 4.02 11.86 18.61
CA SER A 431 4.80 11.90 17.36
C SER A 431 4.82 10.54 16.67
N VAL A 432 4.52 10.53 15.37
CA VAL A 432 4.36 9.30 14.58
C VAL A 432 5.11 9.42 13.26
N GLY A 433 5.94 8.43 12.91
CA GLY A 433 6.66 8.45 11.62
C GLY A 433 5.73 8.26 10.43
N LEU A 434 4.93 7.19 10.47
CA LEU A 434 3.85 6.92 9.53
C LEU A 434 2.56 6.66 10.28
N LEU A 435 1.55 7.49 10.06
CA LEU A 435 0.19 7.32 10.55
C LEU A 435 -0.73 6.91 9.40
N ILE A 436 -1.36 5.74 9.51
CA ILE A 436 -2.40 5.29 8.59
C ILE A 436 -3.66 5.12 9.42
N ASP A 437 -4.66 5.97 9.19
CA ASP A 437 -5.90 5.91 9.94
C ASP A 437 -7.14 6.33 9.13
N ASN A 438 -8.26 6.33 9.84
CA ASN A 438 -9.52 6.90 9.42
C ASN A 438 -10.12 7.69 10.59
N ASP A 439 -11.06 8.58 10.26
CA ASP A 439 -11.77 9.39 11.23
C ASP A 439 -13.24 9.61 10.83
N SER A 440 -13.98 10.33 11.66
CA SER A 440 -15.42 10.56 11.45
C SER A 440 -15.76 11.38 10.20
N THR A 441 -14.78 12.09 9.65
CA THR A 441 -14.88 12.84 8.39
C THR A 441 -14.50 11.95 7.20
N PHE A 442 -13.48 11.12 7.39
CA PHE A 442 -12.84 10.29 6.38
C PHE A 442 -12.92 8.83 6.79
N THR A 443 -14.08 8.20 6.57
CA THR A 443 -14.38 6.91 7.19
C THR A 443 -13.83 5.71 6.42
N ASN A 444 -13.48 5.79 5.14
CA ASN A 444 -13.04 4.60 4.39
C ASN A 444 -11.72 4.02 4.90
N SER A 445 -11.41 2.78 4.50
CA SER A 445 -10.12 2.15 4.77
C SER A 445 -8.96 2.92 4.14
N SER A 446 -7.79 2.82 4.76
CA SER A 446 -6.54 3.42 4.27
C SER A 446 -5.51 2.33 3.99
N ASN A 447 -4.92 2.38 2.80
CA ASN A 447 -3.95 1.39 2.35
C ASN A 447 -2.65 2.06 1.93
N MET A 448 -1.51 1.39 2.10
CA MET A 448 -0.22 1.89 1.63
C MET A 448 0.78 0.75 1.41
N ILE A 449 1.65 0.92 0.41
CA ILE A 449 2.80 0.03 0.17
C ILE A 449 4.09 0.84 0.37
N ILE A 450 5.02 0.28 1.15
CA ILE A 450 6.36 0.86 1.32
C ILE A 450 7.40 -0.15 0.87
N ALA A 451 8.12 0.25 -0.18
CA ALA A 451 9.23 -0.50 -0.76
C ALA A 451 10.51 -0.41 0.10
N PRO A 452 11.58 -1.15 -0.24
CA PRO A 452 12.83 -1.15 0.51
C PRO A 452 13.52 0.20 0.56
N SER A 453 14.44 0.33 1.53
CA SER A 453 15.34 1.48 1.74
C SER A 453 14.69 2.73 2.33
N ASN A 454 13.39 2.70 2.61
CA ASN A 454 12.72 3.76 3.36
C ASN A 454 13.05 3.65 4.85
N VAL A 455 13.20 4.78 5.53
CA VAL A 455 13.67 4.89 6.91
C VAL A 455 12.73 5.77 7.74
N PHE A 456 12.27 5.25 8.89
CA PHE A 456 11.46 5.95 9.89
C PHE A 456 12.18 5.92 11.25
N THR A 457 12.59 7.07 11.76
CA THR A 457 13.40 7.14 13.00
C THR A 457 13.05 8.35 13.86
N ASN A 458 13.37 8.29 15.16
CA ASN A 458 13.27 9.40 16.11
C ASN A 458 11.82 9.91 16.39
N PHE A 459 10.85 9.01 16.39
CA PHE A 459 9.46 9.27 16.80
C PHE A 459 9.13 8.57 18.13
N GLU A 460 8.06 9.00 18.80
CA GLU A 460 7.46 8.20 19.87
C GLU A 460 6.98 6.86 19.31
N THR A 461 6.27 6.89 18.18
CA THR A 461 5.86 5.70 17.43
C THR A 461 6.39 5.76 15.99
N GLY A 462 7.18 4.77 15.56
CA GLY A 462 7.72 4.74 14.20
C GLY A 462 6.61 4.61 13.14
N VAL A 463 5.78 3.58 13.27
CA VAL A 463 4.63 3.31 12.40
C VAL A 463 3.40 3.01 13.26
N LEU A 464 2.30 3.69 12.99
CA LEU A 464 0.99 3.43 13.58
C LEU A 464 -0.02 3.24 12.45
N ILE A 465 -0.57 2.04 12.35
CA ILE A 465 -1.78 1.78 11.56
C ILE A 465 -2.92 1.48 12.51
N GLN A 466 -4.03 2.19 12.39
CA GLN A 466 -5.21 1.97 13.23
C GLN A 466 -6.46 2.39 12.50
N GLN A 467 -7.59 1.77 12.83
CA GLN A 467 -8.86 2.16 12.26
C GLN A 467 -9.86 2.48 13.37
N THR A 468 -9.89 3.76 13.73
CA THR A 468 -10.67 4.27 14.87
C THR A 468 -12.18 4.24 14.58
N GLU A 469 -12.56 4.44 13.32
CA GLU A 469 -13.95 4.45 12.89
C GLU A 469 -14.31 3.19 12.09
N THR A 470 -15.58 2.80 12.14
CA THR A 470 -16.07 1.71 11.27
C THR A 470 -15.96 2.16 9.81
N PRO A 471 -15.34 1.35 8.94
CA PRO A 471 -14.98 1.82 7.62
C PRO A 471 -16.21 1.94 6.71
N GLY A 472 -16.32 3.04 5.97
CA GLY A 472 -17.42 3.25 5.03
C GLY A 472 -17.51 2.18 3.92
N ASP A 473 -16.36 1.61 3.54
CA ASP A 473 -16.22 0.54 2.53
C ASP A 473 -16.28 -0.87 3.14
N GLY A 474 -16.36 -1.01 4.47
CA GLY A 474 -16.40 -2.30 5.16
C GLY A 474 -15.05 -3.06 5.15
N LEU A 475 -13.96 -2.43 4.73
CA LEU A 475 -12.64 -3.07 4.60
C LEU A 475 -11.69 -2.65 5.74
N PRO A 476 -10.74 -3.51 6.13
CA PRO A 476 -9.68 -3.11 7.06
C PRO A 476 -8.64 -2.23 6.36
N SER A 477 -7.96 -1.39 7.13
CA SER A 477 -6.79 -0.64 6.67
C SER A 477 -5.60 -1.58 6.53
N VAL A 478 -4.81 -1.45 5.46
CA VAL A 478 -3.70 -2.37 5.16
C VAL A 478 -2.40 -1.62 4.89
N LEU A 479 -1.36 -1.93 5.66
CA LEU A 479 0.01 -1.47 5.41
C LEU A 479 0.86 -2.65 4.96
N SER A 480 1.49 -2.54 3.78
CA SER A 480 2.47 -3.52 3.30
C SER A 480 3.89 -2.95 3.35
N LEU A 481 4.79 -3.63 4.07
CA LEU A 481 6.20 -3.25 4.21
C LEU A 481 7.11 -4.29 3.55
N ASP A 482 8.04 -3.85 2.68
CA ASP A 482 9.16 -4.66 2.20
C ASP A 482 10.50 -4.02 2.63
N ARG A 483 11.18 -4.61 3.63
CA ARG A 483 12.52 -4.18 4.08
C ARG A 483 12.61 -2.68 4.40
N VAL A 484 11.61 -2.20 5.13
CA VAL A 484 11.55 -0.83 5.64
C VAL A 484 12.27 -0.77 6.98
N SER A 485 13.19 0.17 7.15
CA SER A 485 13.88 0.37 8.43
C SER A 485 13.03 1.24 9.34
N VAL A 486 12.55 0.65 10.44
CA VAL A 486 11.82 1.35 11.49
C VAL A 486 12.60 1.13 12.77
N SER A 487 13.38 2.12 13.20
CA SER A 487 14.28 1.95 14.34
C SER A 487 14.55 3.27 15.06
N GLY A 488 15.05 3.18 16.30
CA GLY A 488 15.34 4.36 17.10
C GLY A 488 14.09 5.18 17.45
N ASN A 489 12.93 4.53 17.55
CA ASN A 489 11.68 5.11 18.03
C ASN A 489 11.37 4.64 19.46
N GLY A 490 10.39 5.25 20.12
CA GLY A 490 9.90 4.77 21.43
C GLY A 490 9.24 3.40 21.31
N THR A 491 8.29 3.27 20.38
CA THR A 491 7.73 2.01 19.86
C THR A 491 7.95 2.00 18.37
N ASP A 492 8.45 0.92 17.79
CA ASP A 492 8.73 0.92 16.36
C ASP A 492 7.42 0.76 15.57
N ILE A 493 6.57 -0.22 15.88
CA ILE A 493 5.32 -0.44 15.14
C ILE A 493 4.15 -0.70 16.07
N VAL A 494 3.02 -0.06 15.80
CA VAL A 494 1.71 -0.32 16.44
C VAL A 494 0.68 -0.68 15.38
N VAL A 495 -0.03 -1.79 15.58
CA VAL A 495 -1.14 -2.27 14.75
C VAL A 495 -2.41 -2.24 15.59
N GLY A 496 -3.26 -1.25 15.33
CA GLY A 496 -4.52 -0.98 16.01
C GLY A 496 -5.71 -1.77 15.47
N ASP A 497 -6.89 -1.41 15.95
CA ASP A 497 -8.15 -2.05 15.56
C ASP A 497 -8.38 -2.08 14.04
N ASN A 498 -8.99 -3.18 13.58
CA ASN A 498 -9.38 -3.45 12.19
C ASN A 498 -8.31 -3.07 11.15
N SER A 499 -7.04 -3.34 11.49
CA SER A 499 -5.89 -2.98 10.69
C SER A 499 -4.99 -4.19 10.48
N ILE A 500 -4.38 -4.27 9.30
CA ILE A 500 -3.53 -5.40 8.88
C ILE A 500 -2.16 -4.85 8.50
N LEU A 501 -1.12 -5.35 9.18
CA LEU A 501 0.27 -5.16 8.78
C LEU A 501 0.75 -6.38 7.99
N ARG A 502 1.24 -6.16 6.77
CA ARG A 502 1.78 -7.19 5.88
C ARG A 502 3.27 -7.00 5.64
N GLY A 503 3.95 -8.12 5.42
CA GLY A 503 5.33 -8.14 4.95
C GLY A 503 6.37 -8.12 6.06
N GLN A 504 7.57 -7.64 5.74
CA GLN A 504 8.75 -7.78 6.60
C GLN A 504 9.31 -6.40 6.98
N PRO A 505 8.90 -5.83 8.13
CA PRO A 505 9.60 -4.68 8.69
C PRO A 505 11.01 -5.09 9.14
N GLN A 506 12.01 -4.25 8.83
CA GLN A 506 13.33 -4.31 9.47
C GLN A 506 13.31 -3.40 10.69
N THR A 507 12.68 -3.90 11.76
CA THR A 507 12.65 -3.25 13.07
C THR A 507 13.63 -3.95 14.02
N SER A 508 14.28 -3.16 14.87
CA SER A 508 15.10 -3.65 16.00
C SER A 508 14.40 -3.54 17.35
N GLY A 509 13.19 -2.94 17.37
CA GLY A 509 12.39 -2.73 18.57
C GLY A 509 10.97 -3.30 18.42
N SER A 510 10.08 -2.86 19.31
CA SER A 510 8.80 -3.52 19.57
C SER A 510 7.77 -3.39 18.44
N VAL A 511 7.05 -4.49 18.23
CA VAL A 511 5.80 -4.51 17.46
C VAL A 511 4.66 -4.77 18.44
N VAL A 512 3.73 -3.83 18.54
CA VAL A 512 2.59 -3.90 19.46
C VAL A 512 1.31 -4.07 18.66
N ILE A 513 0.54 -5.11 18.98
CA ILE A 513 -0.79 -5.30 18.40
C ILE A 513 -1.82 -4.97 19.47
N THR A 514 -2.76 -4.07 19.15
CA THR A 514 -3.83 -3.66 20.05
C THR A 514 -5.19 -3.95 19.43
N GLY A 515 -6.18 -4.26 20.26
CA GLY A 515 -7.53 -4.57 19.81
C GLY A 515 -7.56 -5.70 18.79
N THR A 516 -8.25 -5.48 17.68
CA THR A 516 -8.48 -6.43 16.56
C THR A 516 -7.41 -6.35 15.46
N GLY A 517 -6.29 -5.67 15.70
CA GLY A 517 -5.18 -5.62 14.77
C GLY A 517 -4.60 -7.00 14.45
N SER A 518 -4.07 -7.15 13.24
CA SER A 518 -3.48 -8.40 12.75
C SER A 518 -2.15 -8.13 12.04
N VAL A 519 -1.21 -9.06 12.20
CA VAL A 519 0.06 -9.09 11.46
C VAL A 519 0.10 -10.33 10.60
N GLU A 520 0.38 -10.16 9.30
CA GLU A 520 0.47 -11.21 8.29
C GLU A 520 1.91 -11.31 7.76
N PRO A 521 2.78 -12.10 8.43
CA PRO A 521 4.18 -12.24 8.06
C PRO A 521 4.34 -13.29 6.95
N LEU A 522 3.77 -13.08 5.75
CA LEU A 522 4.20 -13.69 4.47
C LEU A 522 3.22 -13.38 3.32
N PHE A 523 3.79 -13.06 2.15
CA PHE A 523 3.07 -12.95 0.88
C PHE A 523 2.89 -14.33 0.25
N THR A 524 1.66 -14.84 0.15
CA THR A 524 1.37 -16.08 -0.59
C THR A 524 1.02 -15.84 -2.07
N ASN A 525 0.84 -14.59 -2.53
CA ASN A 525 0.20 -14.36 -3.84
C ASN A 525 0.44 -12.99 -4.54
N PHE A 526 1.43 -12.18 -4.16
CA PHE A 526 1.63 -10.86 -4.80
C PHE A 526 1.99 -10.95 -6.30
N GLU A 527 2.43 -12.12 -6.80
CA GLU A 527 2.66 -12.34 -8.24
C GLU A 527 1.37 -12.28 -9.08
N ASN A 528 0.17 -12.48 -8.50
CA ASN A 528 -1.07 -12.51 -9.28
C ASN A 528 -1.76 -11.14 -9.39
N TYR A 529 -1.54 -10.20 -8.45
CA TYR A 529 -2.23 -8.91 -8.49
C TYR A 529 -1.68 -7.97 -9.59
N TYR A 530 -0.41 -8.12 -9.98
CA TYR A 530 0.20 -7.32 -11.06
C TYR A 530 0.30 -8.05 -12.41
N ARG A 531 0.05 -9.38 -12.49
CA ARG A 531 0.21 -10.15 -13.74
C ARG A 531 -1.02 -10.17 -14.64
N ASP A 532 -2.23 -9.93 -14.12
CA ASP A 532 -3.45 -10.02 -14.92
C ASP A 532 -3.85 -8.71 -15.62
N ASN A 533 -2.97 -7.70 -15.64
CA ASN A 533 -3.13 -6.54 -16.52
C ASN A 533 -2.13 -6.61 -17.69
N PRO A 534 -2.53 -7.13 -18.87
CA PRO A 534 -1.64 -7.32 -20.01
C PRO A 534 -1.09 -6.03 -20.65
N ALA A 535 -1.33 -4.85 -20.06
CA ALA A 535 -0.93 -3.55 -20.60
C ALA A 535 0.34 -2.92 -19.97
N ASN A 536 0.86 -3.39 -18.83
CA ASN A 536 2.00 -2.74 -18.14
C ASN A 536 3.25 -3.63 -18.05
N SER A 537 4.04 -3.66 -19.12
CA SER A 537 5.36 -4.33 -19.17
C SER A 537 6.55 -3.43 -18.79
N GLY A 538 6.29 -2.24 -18.22
CA GLY A 538 7.31 -1.23 -17.91
C GLY A 538 7.67 -1.03 -16.43
N SER A 539 6.99 -1.69 -15.48
CA SER A 539 7.14 -1.43 -14.05
C SER A 539 8.18 -2.36 -13.38
N PRO A 540 8.92 -1.89 -12.36
CA PRO A 540 9.99 -2.66 -11.72
C PRO A 540 9.48 -4.00 -11.15
N GLN A 541 10.12 -5.09 -11.57
CA GLN A 541 9.80 -6.44 -11.09
C GLN A 541 10.21 -6.60 -9.62
N PHE A 542 9.21 -6.72 -8.74
CA PHE A 542 9.40 -7.13 -7.35
C PHE A 542 9.54 -8.66 -7.27
N SER A 543 10.72 -9.14 -6.88
CA SER A 543 10.95 -10.54 -6.44
C SER A 543 11.23 -10.54 -4.94
N PRO A 544 10.29 -10.95 -4.07
CA PRO A 544 10.54 -11.00 -2.63
C PRO A 544 11.40 -12.24 -2.27
N PRO A 545 12.43 -12.09 -1.42
CA PRO A 545 13.14 -13.22 -0.81
C PRO A 545 12.33 -13.85 0.33
N ARG A 546 12.68 -15.11 0.67
CA ARG A 546 12.09 -15.90 1.76
C ARG A 546 12.24 -15.20 3.11
N ALA A 547 11.19 -15.26 3.94
CA ALA A 547 11.09 -14.59 5.24
C ALA A 547 12.24 -14.93 6.19
N SER A 548 12.69 -13.94 6.98
CA SER A 548 13.54 -14.16 8.16
C SER A 548 12.73 -14.07 9.45
N SER A 549 13.12 -14.86 10.45
CA SER A 549 12.52 -14.97 11.79
C SER A 549 12.21 -13.63 12.44
N GLN A 550 10.97 -13.42 12.86
CA GLN A 550 10.59 -12.31 13.74
C GLN A 550 10.81 -12.77 15.18
N THR A 551 11.83 -12.23 15.86
CA THR A 551 12.20 -12.67 17.20
C THR A 551 11.05 -12.39 18.18
N THR A 552 10.45 -13.46 18.72
CA THR A 552 9.25 -13.43 19.57
C THR A 552 9.41 -12.66 20.90
N GLY A 553 10.61 -12.19 21.24
CA GLY A 553 10.89 -11.41 22.44
C GLY A 553 10.29 -10.00 22.48
N ASP A 554 9.95 -9.43 21.31
CA ASP A 554 9.54 -8.02 21.17
C ASP A 554 8.08 -7.83 20.71
N LEU A 555 7.28 -8.90 20.69
CA LEU A 555 5.86 -8.88 20.30
C LEU A 555 4.95 -8.84 21.53
N SER A 556 4.19 -7.73 21.69
CA SER A 556 3.16 -7.60 22.73
C SER A 556 1.77 -7.68 22.12
N LEU A 557 0.95 -8.65 22.56
CA LEU A 557 -0.40 -8.89 22.05
C LEU A 557 -1.47 -8.39 23.04
N GLY A 558 -2.40 -7.56 22.55
CA GLY A 558 -3.59 -7.12 23.29
C GLY A 558 -4.71 -8.17 23.32
N ALA A 559 -5.70 -7.94 24.18
CA ALA A 559 -6.90 -8.78 24.22
C ALA A 559 -7.69 -8.64 22.91
N GLY A 560 -7.97 -9.76 22.23
CA GLY A 560 -8.68 -9.79 20.95
C GLY A 560 -7.79 -9.74 19.70
N SER A 561 -6.47 -9.59 19.87
CA SER A 561 -5.52 -9.60 18.77
C SER A 561 -5.33 -11.01 18.22
N THR A 562 -5.25 -11.17 16.91
CA THR A 562 -4.94 -12.44 16.25
C THR A 562 -3.53 -12.38 15.66
N PHE A 563 -2.66 -13.27 16.13
CA PHE A 563 -1.37 -13.51 15.50
C PHE A 563 -1.47 -14.83 14.73
N ALA A 564 -1.21 -14.81 13.43
CA ALA A 564 -1.18 -16.00 12.59
C ALA A 564 0.29 -16.35 12.28
N PRO A 565 1.00 -17.06 13.17
CA PRO A 565 2.36 -17.49 12.87
C PRO A 565 2.30 -18.51 11.73
N LEU A 566 2.90 -18.17 10.59
CA LEU A 566 3.32 -19.19 9.65
C LEU A 566 4.67 -19.74 10.15
N PHE A 567 4.62 -20.86 10.88
CA PHE A 567 5.82 -21.57 11.31
C PHE A 567 6.61 -22.04 10.09
N THR A 568 7.59 -21.25 9.67
CA THR A 568 8.65 -21.69 8.76
C THR A 568 10.00 -21.35 9.37
N GLY A 569 10.58 -22.33 10.07
CA GLY A 569 12.03 -22.39 10.31
C GLY A 569 12.60 -21.64 11.52
N GLU A 570 12.06 -21.82 12.73
CA GLU A 570 12.79 -21.41 13.95
C GLU A 570 13.58 -22.57 14.57
N THR A 571 14.90 -22.40 14.67
CA THR A 571 15.77 -23.20 15.53
C THR A 571 15.70 -22.67 16.96
N GLY A 572 15.08 -23.44 17.86
CA GLY A 572 14.94 -23.13 19.28
C GLY A 572 14.07 -24.15 20.00
N THR A 573 14.15 -24.21 21.34
CA THR A 573 13.38 -25.10 22.22
C THR A 573 11.94 -24.63 22.43
N THR A 574 11.28 -24.10 21.40
CA THR A 574 9.85 -23.82 21.43
C THR A 574 9.08 -25.14 21.42
N GLY A 575 8.11 -25.26 22.32
CA GLY A 575 7.27 -26.45 22.42
C GLY A 575 6.54 -26.70 21.10
N LEU A 576 6.67 -27.91 20.56
CA LEU A 576 6.11 -28.34 19.28
C LEU A 576 4.56 -28.30 19.23
N PHE A 577 3.92 -28.11 20.39
CA PHE A 577 2.48 -28.15 20.59
C PHE A 577 2.05 -27.07 21.59
N ASP A 578 1.06 -26.24 21.25
CA ASP A 578 0.43 -25.30 22.17
C ASP A 578 -0.70 -26.00 22.93
N PHE A 579 -0.43 -26.34 24.19
CA PHE A 579 -1.31 -27.10 25.06
C PHE A 579 -1.91 -26.23 26.19
N ASN A 580 -2.15 -24.94 25.96
CA ASN A 580 -2.60 -24.01 27.02
C ASN A 580 -4.13 -23.97 27.29
N SER A 581 -4.96 -24.79 26.63
CA SER A 581 -6.41 -24.89 26.91
C SER A 581 -6.81 -26.26 27.46
N ALA A 582 -7.52 -26.33 28.59
CA ALA A 582 -8.04 -27.58 29.14
C ALA A 582 -9.21 -28.12 28.27
N ALA A 583 -9.08 -29.33 27.74
CA ALA A 583 -10.12 -30.01 26.97
C ALA A 583 -10.28 -31.49 27.37
N ASN A 584 -11.52 -31.97 27.40
CA ASN A 584 -11.88 -33.38 27.54
C ASN A 584 -12.39 -33.89 26.18
N TYR A 585 -11.82 -34.99 25.69
CA TYR A 585 -12.06 -35.51 24.34
C TYR A 585 -12.78 -36.87 24.39
N PRO A 586 -14.10 -36.96 24.13
CA PRO A 586 -14.83 -38.23 24.07
C PRO A 586 -15.01 -38.76 22.63
N PHE A 587 -14.72 -40.04 22.35
CA PHE A 587 -14.81 -40.60 20.97
C PHE A 587 -15.31 -42.06 20.86
N ALA A 588 -15.95 -42.36 19.71
CA ALA A 588 -16.60 -43.63 19.33
C ALA A 588 -16.16 -44.12 17.91
N THR A 589 -16.61 -45.30 17.49
CA THR A 589 -16.17 -46.21 16.38
C THR A 589 -15.77 -45.61 15.00
N PRO A 590 -14.90 -46.29 14.22
CA PRO A 590 -14.23 -45.75 13.03
C PRO A 590 -15.13 -45.67 11.77
N PRO A 591 -14.96 -44.65 10.90
CA PRO A 591 -15.38 -44.69 9.50
C PRO A 591 -14.28 -45.25 8.59
N ASP A 592 -14.69 -45.77 7.41
CA ASP A 592 -13.82 -46.28 6.36
C ASP A 592 -12.92 -45.17 5.75
N ASP A 593 -11.73 -45.57 5.30
CA ASP A 593 -10.54 -44.82 4.84
C ASP A 593 -10.64 -43.29 4.50
N PRO A 594 -9.66 -42.47 4.93
CA PRO A 594 -9.55 -41.07 4.55
C PRO A 594 -9.11 -40.89 3.08
N VAL A 595 -9.98 -40.32 2.24
CA VAL A 595 -9.61 -39.89 0.88
C VAL A 595 -8.91 -38.53 0.97
N ASN A 596 -7.63 -38.45 0.57
CA ASN A 596 -6.82 -37.22 0.47
C ASN A 596 -6.56 -36.45 1.80
N GLY A 597 -6.46 -37.13 2.94
CA GLY A 597 -6.09 -36.50 4.22
C GLY A 597 -7.18 -35.61 4.85
N VAL A 598 -8.41 -35.71 4.34
CA VAL A 598 -9.61 -35.04 4.86
C VAL A 598 -10.50 -36.07 5.53
N VAL A 599 -10.86 -35.83 6.80
CA VAL A 599 -11.77 -36.69 7.57
C VAL A 599 -13.05 -35.94 7.89
N THR A 600 -14.20 -36.58 7.67
CA THR A 600 -15.53 -36.03 7.99
C THR A 600 -15.86 -36.39 9.43
N ALA A 601 -15.94 -35.38 10.30
CA ALA A 601 -16.01 -35.58 11.76
C ALA A 601 -17.40 -36.03 12.25
N PRO A 602 -17.48 -36.52 13.50
CA PRO A 602 -17.66 -35.55 14.57
C PRO A 602 -16.54 -35.63 15.63
N TYR A 603 -15.88 -34.48 15.84
CA TYR A 603 -14.80 -34.20 16.80
C TYR A 603 -13.44 -34.89 16.51
N GLY A 604 -12.34 -34.22 16.89
CA GLY A 604 -10.97 -34.50 16.42
C GLY A 604 -10.38 -35.88 16.76
N ALA A 605 -9.53 -36.39 15.86
CA ALA A 605 -8.72 -37.61 15.99
C ALA A 605 -9.52 -38.89 16.32
N LEU A 606 -10.00 -39.57 15.28
CA LEU A 606 -10.54 -40.92 15.40
C LEU A 606 -9.44 -41.97 15.20
N PHE A 607 -8.86 -42.47 16.29
CA PHE A 607 -8.24 -43.79 16.37
C PHE A 607 -8.50 -44.40 17.75
N ASN A 608 -8.70 -45.72 17.78
CA ASN A 608 -9.25 -46.50 18.90
C ASN A 608 -8.49 -46.26 20.23
N TRP A 609 -9.17 -45.72 21.23
CA TRP A 609 -8.60 -45.51 22.56
C TRP A 609 -9.36 -46.28 23.64
N PHE A 610 -8.61 -46.87 24.58
CA PHE A 610 -9.12 -47.56 25.76
C PHE A 610 -8.99 -46.77 27.09
N GLY A 611 -8.79 -45.44 27.11
CA GLY A 611 -8.55 -44.63 28.33
C GLY A 611 -8.97 -43.15 28.21
N ASN A 612 -8.73 -42.30 29.24
CA ASN A 612 -8.92 -40.84 29.17
C ASN A 612 -7.60 -40.12 29.51
N VAL A 613 -7.24 -39.06 28.77
CA VAL A 613 -6.14 -38.13 29.05
C VAL A 613 -6.81 -36.79 29.20
N THR A 614 -6.60 -36.16 30.34
CA THR A 614 -7.09 -34.81 30.63
C THR A 614 -5.93 -33.86 30.60
N GLN A 615 -6.06 -32.80 29.81
CA GLN A 615 -5.13 -31.69 29.77
C GLN A 615 -5.57 -30.65 30.80
N ASP A 616 -4.65 -30.19 31.66
CA ASP A 616 -5.00 -29.35 32.80
C ASP A 616 -4.95 -27.84 32.51
N GLY A 617 -4.68 -27.46 31.25
CA GLY A 617 -4.57 -26.06 30.81
C GLY A 617 -3.22 -25.39 31.09
N SER A 618 -2.22 -26.13 31.60
CA SER A 618 -0.86 -25.60 31.83
C SER A 618 0.19 -26.11 30.84
N GLY A 619 -0.25 -26.69 29.72
CA GLY A 619 0.65 -27.43 28.81
C GLY A 619 1.00 -28.84 29.29
N GLN A 620 0.35 -29.33 30.35
CA GLN A 620 0.69 -30.59 31.00
C GLN A 620 -0.42 -31.64 30.86
N LEU A 621 -0.02 -32.91 30.76
CA LEU A 621 -0.92 -34.04 30.51
C LEU A 621 -1.13 -34.91 31.75
N VAL A 622 -2.38 -35.27 32.02
CA VAL A 622 -2.77 -36.23 33.07
C VAL A 622 -3.38 -37.46 32.42
N VAL A 623 -2.69 -38.60 32.49
CA VAL A 623 -3.14 -39.87 31.88
C VAL A 623 -3.98 -40.65 32.90
N GLY A 624 -5.29 -40.79 32.71
CA GLY A 624 -6.14 -41.50 33.66
C GLY A 624 -7.46 -42.03 33.08
N GLY A 625 -7.57 -43.36 32.94
CA GLY A 625 -8.82 -44.06 32.62
C GLY A 625 -8.91 -45.42 33.31
N THR A 626 -10.14 -45.86 33.62
CA THR A 626 -10.42 -47.17 34.26
C THR A 626 -10.42 -48.32 33.23
N ALA A 627 -9.42 -48.40 32.36
CA ALA A 627 -9.35 -49.39 31.29
C ALA A 627 -9.26 -50.82 31.85
N THR A 628 -10.41 -51.46 32.13
CA THR A 628 -10.46 -52.80 32.74
C THR A 628 -10.26 -53.96 31.76
N ASN A 629 -10.03 -53.68 30.48
CA ASN A 629 -10.02 -54.72 29.44
C ASN A 629 -8.65 -55.35 29.15
N GLY A 630 -7.72 -55.36 30.12
CA GLY A 630 -6.59 -56.30 30.11
C GLY A 630 -5.51 -56.12 29.03
N TYR A 631 -5.58 -55.10 28.17
CA TYR A 631 -4.63 -54.94 27.04
C TYR A 631 -3.57 -53.84 27.21
N GLY A 632 -3.54 -53.11 28.33
CA GLY A 632 -2.31 -52.51 28.87
C GLY A 632 -1.62 -51.33 28.13
N TYR A 633 -2.27 -50.62 27.21
CA TYR A 633 -1.68 -49.47 26.49
C TYR A 633 -2.63 -48.26 26.40
N ASP A 634 -2.13 -47.05 26.66
CA ASP A 634 -2.78 -45.75 26.37
C ASP A 634 -2.08 -45.04 25.21
N PHE A 635 -2.78 -44.59 24.16
CA PHE A 635 -2.16 -43.99 22.95
C PHE A 635 -2.43 -42.47 22.87
N LEU A 636 -1.40 -41.67 22.57
CA LEU A 636 -1.53 -40.25 22.25
C LEU A 636 -1.00 -39.96 20.83
N PHE A 637 -1.80 -39.32 19.97
CA PHE A 637 -1.36 -38.85 18.65
C PHE A 637 -1.37 -37.33 18.59
N GLY A 638 -0.26 -36.73 18.13
CA GLY A 638 -0.16 -35.29 17.84
C GLY A 638 -0.26 -35.02 16.34
N SER A 639 -1.29 -34.29 15.90
CA SER A 639 -1.33 -33.66 14.58
C SER A 639 -1.87 -32.24 14.69
N ASN A 640 -1.38 -31.34 13.84
CA ASN A 640 -2.00 -30.03 13.64
C ASN A 640 -3.23 -30.23 12.74
N ASN A 641 -4.38 -29.68 13.15
CA ASN A 641 -5.64 -29.85 12.42
C ASN A 641 -6.12 -28.47 11.95
N VAL A 642 -6.40 -28.31 10.66
CA VAL A 642 -7.01 -27.07 10.13
C VAL A 642 -8.47 -27.32 9.77
N PRO A 643 -9.42 -26.51 10.26
CA PRO A 643 -10.81 -26.59 9.83
C PRO A 643 -10.95 -26.19 8.35
N LEU A 644 -11.57 -27.05 7.54
CA LEU A 644 -11.87 -26.74 6.12
C LEU A 644 -13.32 -26.28 5.89
N GLY A 645 -14.11 -26.16 6.96
CA GLY A 645 -15.56 -25.94 6.88
C GLY A 645 -16.35 -27.25 6.70
N GLY A 646 -17.65 -27.22 6.94
CA GLY A 646 -18.54 -28.36 6.67
C GLY A 646 -18.25 -29.65 7.46
N ASN A 647 -17.76 -29.55 8.70
CA ASN A 647 -17.32 -30.68 9.55
C ASN A 647 -16.11 -31.47 9.00
N GLN A 648 -15.30 -30.86 8.14
CA GLN A 648 -14.08 -31.46 7.60
C GLN A 648 -12.83 -30.86 8.24
N PHE A 649 -11.85 -31.73 8.51
CA PHE A 649 -10.53 -31.35 9.00
C PHE A 649 -9.45 -31.92 8.08
N GLN A 650 -8.43 -31.10 7.80
CA GLN A 650 -7.21 -31.55 7.17
C GLN A 650 -6.17 -31.86 8.24
N LEU A 651 -5.59 -33.06 8.19
CA LEU A 651 -4.42 -33.40 9.01
C LEU A 651 -3.19 -32.77 8.37
N ILE A 652 -2.53 -31.87 9.10
CA ILE A 652 -1.24 -31.31 8.70
C ILE A 652 -0.15 -32.15 9.39
N PRO A 653 0.67 -32.88 8.62
CA PRO A 653 1.79 -33.61 9.19
C PRO A 653 2.78 -32.68 9.89
N THR A 654 3.45 -33.17 10.93
CA THR A 654 4.39 -32.36 11.73
C THR A 654 5.81 -32.53 11.20
N ASP A 655 6.52 -31.45 10.86
CA ASP A 655 7.92 -31.56 10.43
C ASP A 655 8.81 -31.82 11.64
N ILE A 656 9.35 -33.03 11.73
CA ILE A 656 10.29 -33.45 12.77
C ILE A 656 11.68 -33.75 12.20
N SER A 657 11.94 -33.38 10.94
CA SER A 657 13.15 -33.79 10.21
C SER A 657 14.45 -33.24 10.79
N ASP A 658 14.39 -32.16 11.57
CA ASP A 658 15.53 -31.52 12.24
C ASP A 658 15.58 -31.78 13.76
N ARG A 659 14.66 -32.58 14.31
CA ARG A 659 14.55 -32.85 15.76
C ARG A 659 15.09 -34.24 16.09
N THR A 660 15.92 -34.32 17.13
CA THR A 660 16.46 -35.59 17.64
C THR A 660 15.73 -36.09 18.88
N THR A 661 15.02 -35.21 19.59
CA THR A 661 14.29 -35.52 20.82
C THR A 661 12.99 -34.74 20.91
N LEU A 662 11.98 -35.32 21.56
CA LEU A 662 10.73 -34.67 21.94
C LEU A 662 10.51 -34.82 23.45
N ASP A 663 10.40 -33.71 24.16
CA ASP A 663 10.14 -33.70 25.61
C ASP A 663 8.64 -33.54 25.90
N ILE A 664 8.08 -34.42 26.72
CA ILE A 664 6.67 -34.43 27.10
C ILE A 664 6.55 -34.34 28.62
N ALA A 665 5.94 -33.28 29.15
CA ALA A 665 5.63 -33.15 30.57
C ALA A 665 4.28 -33.85 30.89
N THR A 666 4.34 -34.99 31.57
CA THR A 666 3.16 -35.82 31.85
C THR A 666 3.20 -36.43 33.26
N LYS A 667 2.04 -36.70 33.85
CA LYS A 667 1.92 -37.39 35.13
C LYS A 667 0.89 -38.51 35.07
N LEU A 668 1.07 -39.50 35.93
CA LEU A 668 0.16 -40.63 36.06
C LEU A 668 -1.10 -40.20 36.83
N GLY A 669 -2.27 -40.30 36.20
CA GLY A 669 -3.55 -40.09 36.85
C GLY A 669 -3.85 -41.21 37.87
N ALA A 670 -4.56 -40.86 38.94
CA ALA A 670 -4.82 -41.75 40.07
C ALA A 670 -5.62 -43.02 39.71
N THR A 671 -6.25 -43.06 38.54
CA THR A 671 -7.07 -44.16 38.04
C THR A 671 -6.41 -45.00 36.95
N ASN A 672 -5.19 -44.66 36.49
CA ASN A 672 -4.53 -45.40 35.42
C ASN A 672 -4.10 -46.81 35.88
N GLN A 673 -4.42 -47.82 35.07
CA GLN A 673 -4.00 -49.22 35.29
C GLN A 673 -3.12 -49.77 34.16
N ALA A 674 -2.84 -48.98 33.11
CA ALA A 674 -1.97 -49.41 32.02
C ALA A 674 -0.50 -49.47 32.50
N PRO A 675 0.22 -50.58 32.28
CA PRO A 675 1.66 -50.67 32.58
C PRO A 675 2.50 -49.82 31.61
N VAL A 676 1.93 -49.40 30.48
CA VAL A 676 2.63 -48.76 29.37
C VAL A 676 1.75 -47.70 28.69
N ILE A 677 2.37 -46.62 28.22
CA ILE A 677 1.76 -45.50 27.48
C ILE A 677 2.43 -45.42 26.10
N GLY A 678 1.68 -45.60 25.03
CA GLY A 678 2.08 -45.36 23.65
C GLY A 678 1.96 -43.88 23.24
N PHE A 679 2.89 -43.41 22.44
CA PHE A 679 2.88 -42.09 21.83
C PHE A 679 3.14 -42.21 20.34
N GLY A 680 2.35 -41.55 19.50
CA GLY A 680 2.41 -41.63 18.04
C GLY A 680 2.50 -40.27 17.35
N LEU A 681 3.23 -40.18 16.24
CA LEU A 681 3.35 -38.97 15.41
C LEU A 681 3.32 -39.28 13.92
N PHE A 682 2.64 -38.42 13.16
CA PHE A 682 2.71 -38.39 11.69
C PHE A 682 3.64 -37.26 11.23
N ASP A 683 4.69 -37.62 10.51
CA ASP A 683 5.71 -36.71 9.96
C ASP A 683 5.30 -36.18 8.57
N ILE A 684 5.78 -35.00 8.16
CA ILE A 684 5.69 -34.47 6.78
C ILE A 684 6.23 -35.41 5.71
N ARG A 685 7.09 -36.36 6.10
CA ARG A 685 7.55 -37.44 5.22
C ARG A 685 6.49 -38.52 4.97
N GLY A 686 5.34 -38.45 5.64
CA GLY A 686 4.28 -39.46 5.65
C GLY A 686 4.47 -40.52 6.73
N ASN A 687 5.58 -40.47 7.48
CA ASN A 687 5.95 -41.52 8.44
C ASN A 687 5.09 -41.46 9.70
N ALA A 688 4.40 -42.55 10.01
CA ALA A 688 3.74 -42.76 11.29
C ALA A 688 4.71 -43.49 12.22
N ASN A 689 5.11 -42.82 13.30
CA ASN A 689 6.07 -43.31 14.27
C ASN A 689 5.36 -43.57 15.60
N GLN A 690 5.67 -44.68 16.27
CA GLN A 690 5.18 -44.96 17.61
C GLN A 690 6.33 -45.23 18.61
N TRP A 691 6.22 -44.63 19.80
CA TRP A 691 7.07 -44.84 20.95
C TRP A 691 6.26 -45.35 22.13
N THR A 692 6.94 -45.96 23.08
CA THR A 692 6.33 -46.66 24.20
C THR A 692 7.03 -46.28 25.49
N ILE A 693 6.26 -45.81 26.47
CA ILE A 693 6.73 -45.23 27.73
C ILE A 693 6.20 -46.11 28.86
N PRO A 694 7.06 -46.71 29.71
CA PRO A 694 6.59 -47.43 30.89
C PRO A 694 5.81 -46.49 31.81
N ALA A 695 4.62 -46.88 32.25
CA ALA A 695 3.84 -46.07 33.20
C ALA A 695 4.59 -45.86 34.53
N SER A 696 5.49 -46.78 34.88
CA SER A 696 6.42 -46.66 36.01
C SER A 696 7.44 -45.53 35.88
N ALA A 697 7.64 -44.99 34.67
CA ALA A 697 8.49 -43.82 34.45
C ALA A 697 7.79 -42.51 34.81
N LEU A 698 6.48 -42.52 35.11
CA LEU A 698 5.71 -41.33 35.45
C LEU A 698 5.41 -41.24 36.95
N ASN A 699 5.52 -40.05 37.50
CA ASN A 699 5.11 -39.75 38.87
C ASN A 699 3.58 -39.52 38.93
N SER A 700 2.92 -39.96 40.01
CA SER A 700 1.47 -39.80 40.22
C SER A 700 1.06 -38.50 40.94
N THR A 701 2.03 -37.75 41.47
CA THR A 701 1.85 -36.53 42.26
C THR A 701 2.49 -35.29 41.63
N ALA A 702 3.55 -35.48 40.84
CA ALA A 702 4.26 -34.41 40.12
C ALA A 702 4.40 -34.76 38.63
N TYR A 703 4.59 -33.74 37.79
CA TYR A 703 4.85 -33.96 36.37
C TYR A 703 6.27 -34.49 36.15
N THR A 704 6.38 -35.44 35.24
CA THR A 704 7.63 -36.03 34.80
C THR A 704 7.83 -35.65 33.34
N THR A 705 8.99 -35.08 33.02
CA THR A 705 9.37 -34.86 31.63
C THR A 705 9.91 -36.16 31.06
N VAL A 706 9.23 -36.70 30.05
CA VAL A 706 9.67 -37.85 29.27
C VAL A 706 10.30 -37.36 27.98
N SER A 707 11.60 -37.59 27.82
CA SER A 707 12.32 -37.29 26.58
C SER A 707 12.29 -38.49 25.65
N ILE A 708 11.54 -38.38 24.56
CA ILE A 708 11.48 -39.37 23.48
C ILE A 708 12.63 -39.10 22.52
N ASN A 709 13.48 -40.10 22.25
CA ASN A 709 14.50 -40.01 21.22
C ASN A 709 13.87 -40.30 19.85
N LEU A 710 13.75 -39.28 19.01
CA LEU A 710 13.16 -39.38 17.67
C LEU A 710 14.06 -40.13 16.67
N LEU A 711 15.33 -40.39 17.04
CA LEU A 711 16.27 -41.20 16.27
C LEU A 711 16.36 -42.66 16.75
N SER A 712 15.73 -43.00 17.88
CA SER A 712 15.64 -44.39 18.36
C SER A 712 14.67 -45.19 17.49
N PRO A 713 14.73 -46.55 17.46
CA PRO A 713 13.82 -47.34 16.64
C PRO A 713 12.37 -47.05 17.01
N SER A 714 11.71 -46.22 16.20
CA SER A 714 10.26 -46.14 16.14
C SER A 714 9.77 -47.33 15.31
N VAL A 715 8.55 -47.80 15.57
CA VAL A 715 7.87 -48.65 14.60
C VAL A 715 7.48 -47.73 13.45
N ASP A 716 8.21 -47.82 12.34
CA ASP A 716 7.85 -47.13 11.09
C ASP A 716 6.64 -47.86 10.49
N LEU A 717 5.47 -47.23 10.57
CA LEU A 717 4.23 -47.78 10.05
C LEU A 717 4.03 -47.47 8.56
N THR A 718 5.03 -46.88 7.88
CA THR A 718 4.94 -46.65 6.43
C THR A 718 5.46 -47.83 5.63
N GLY A 719 4.53 -48.65 5.17
CA GLY A 719 4.73 -49.55 4.04
C GLY A 719 3.57 -49.40 3.06
N PRO A 720 3.80 -49.45 1.73
CA PRO A 720 2.72 -49.43 0.75
C PRO A 720 1.87 -50.68 0.95
N ASP A 721 0.65 -50.54 1.48
CA ASP A 721 -0.52 -51.44 1.65
C ASP A 721 -0.34 -52.98 1.63
N SER A 722 0.87 -53.51 1.76
CA SER A 722 1.24 -54.89 1.43
C SER A 722 2.40 -55.42 2.29
N GLY A 723 2.83 -54.67 3.31
CA GLY A 723 4.04 -55.00 4.05
C GLY A 723 4.20 -54.23 5.36
N MET A 724 3.22 -54.31 6.26
CA MET A 724 3.50 -54.03 7.67
C MET A 724 4.45 -55.12 8.20
N ASP A 725 5.68 -54.76 8.55
CA ASP A 725 6.56 -55.65 9.30
C ASP A 725 6.11 -55.68 10.77
N LEU A 726 5.13 -56.53 11.05
CA LEU A 726 4.57 -56.73 12.39
C LEU A 726 5.48 -57.56 13.31
N SER A 727 6.66 -57.99 12.85
CA SER A 727 7.58 -58.80 13.66
C SER A 727 8.17 -58.04 14.87
N ALA A 728 8.13 -56.71 14.82
CA ALA A 728 8.53 -55.83 15.92
C ALA A 728 7.40 -55.49 16.90
N ILE A 729 6.15 -55.88 16.61
CA ILE A 729 4.97 -55.56 17.42
C ILE A 729 4.55 -56.79 18.23
N ALA A 730 4.77 -56.76 19.54
CA ALA A 730 4.33 -57.82 20.45
C ALA A 730 2.82 -57.73 20.72
N GLY A 731 2.03 -58.47 19.92
CA GLY A 731 0.61 -58.72 20.14
C GLY A 731 -0.31 -57.90 19.24
N TYR A 732 -0.96 -58.58 18.28
CA TYR A 732 -2.15 -58.06 17.63
C TYR A 732 -3.18 -59.17 17.38
N VAL A 733 -4.45 -58.81 17.47
CA VAL A 733 -5.62 -59.63 17.08
C VAL A 733 -6.31 -58.88 15.96
N PHE A 734 -6.29 -59.42 14.74
CA PHE A 734 -7.17 -58.92 13.69
C PHE A 734 -8.59 -59.44 13.96
N GLY A 735 -9.43 -58.61 14.57
CA GLY A 735 -10.87 -58.82 14.61
C GLY A 735 -11.50 -58.36 13.29
N GLY A 736 -11.48 -59.22 12.29
CA GLY A 736 -12.07 -58.96 10.97
C GLY A 736 -11.79 -60.13 10.03
N ASP A 737 -12.77 -60.44 9.18
CA ASP A 737 -12.78 -61.54 8.20
C ASP A 737 -11.45 -61.62 7.43
N GLN A 738 -10.69 -62.71 7.60
CA GLN A 738 -9.41 -62.91 6.94
C GLN A 738 -9.66 -63.26 5.48
N GLY A 739 -9.50 -62.27 4.60
CA GLY A 739 -9.79 -62.37 3.17
C GLY A 739 -8.81 -63.23 2.35
N THR A 740 -9.15 -63.39 1.07
CA THR A 740 -8.39 -64.10 0.04
C THR A 740 -6.95 -63.59 -0.08
N TYR A 741 -5.96 -64.47 0.12
CA TYR A 741 -4.53 -64.20 -0.05
C TYR A 741 -4.05 -64.57 -1.47
N ASN A 742 -3.32 -63.66 -2.13
CA ASN A 742 -2.86 -63.83 -3.50
C ASN A 742 -1.38 -63.41 -3.62
N GLY A 743 -0.44 -64.32 -3.35
CA GLY A 743 1.00 -64.04 -3.45
C GLY A 743 1.90 -65.25 -3.16
N VAL A 744 3.01 -65.35 -3.89
CA VAL A 744 4.02 -66.42 -3.79
C VAL A 744 4.99 -66.11 -2.65
N GLN A 745 5.08 -66.98 -1.64
CA GLN A 745 6.11 -66.88 -0.59
C GLN A 745 6.78 -68.22 -0.27
N ASN A 746 8.07 -68.12 0.05
CA ASN A 746 8.98 -69.21 0.35
C ASN A 746 9.48 -69.12 1.80
N ILE A 747 8.55 -69.06 2.77
CA ILE A 747 8.86 -68.95 4.20
C ILE A 747 8.24 -70.13 4.97
N PRO A 748 8.98 -70.83 5.86
CA PRO A 748 8.42 -71.88 6.71
C PRO A 748 7.39 -71.29 7.70
N ILE A 749 6.10 -71.55 7.47
CA ILE A 749 5.01 -71.19 8.40
C ILE A 749 4.82 -72.33 9.42
N ALA A 750 4.75 -72.03 10.72
CA ALA A 750 4.25 -72.98 11.71
C ALA A 750 2.73 -72.86 11.79
N PHE A 751 1.99 -73.92 11.44
CA PHE A 751 0.52 -73.92 11.43
C PHE A 751 0.01 -74.63 12.69
N ASN A 752 -0.66 -73.88 13.58
CA ASN A 752 -1.43 -74.45 14.70
C ASN A 752 -2.91 -74.19 14.44
N VAL A 753 -3.66 -75.26 14.17
CA VAL A 753 -5.12 -75.19 14.06
C VAL A 753 -5.72 -75.20 15.46
N ASP A 754 -6.33 -74.10 15.87
CA ASP A 754 -7.13 -74.03 17.10
C ASP A 754 -8.60 -74.33 16.76
N ASP A 755 -9.22 -75.26 17.51
CA ASP A 755 -10.65 -75.64 17.42
C ASP A 755 -11.13 -76.40 16.15
N ILE A 756 -10.68 -77.64 15.94
CA ILE A 756 -11.34 -78.56 14.98
C ILE A 756 -12.68 -79.07 15.57
N SER A 757 -13.82 -78.81 14.90
CA SER A 757 -15.17 -79.23 15.32
C SER A 757 -16.02 -79.84 14.19
N THR A 758 -17.21 -80.40 14.51
CA THR A 758 -18.11 -81.08 13.54
C THR A 758 -18.67 -80.18 12.45
N SER A 759 -18.59 -78.86 12.60
CA SER A 759 -18.93 -77.91 11.54
C SER A 759 -17.62 -77.38 10.95
N SER A 760 -17.21 -77.90 9.80
CA SER A 760 -16.19 -77.31 8.93
C SER A 760 -16.68 -75.96 8.41
N LEU A 761 -16.83 -74.98 9.30
CA LEU A 761 -16.98 -73.60 8.90
C LEU A 761 -15.66 -73.19 8.24
N PRO A 762 -15.69 -72.42 7.13
CA PRO A 762 -14.49 -71.93 6.44
C PRO A 762 -13.46 -71.21 7.33
N ALA A 763 -13.86 -70.84 8.56
CA ALA A 763 -13.10 -70.05 9.51
C ALA A 763 -11.82 -70.71 10.08
N SER A 764 -11.54 -71.99 9.78
CA SER A 764 -10.28 -72.66 10.19
C SER A 764 -9.46 -73.19 9.00
N GLN A 765 -9.85 -72.86 7.76
CA GLN A 765 -9.18 -73.31 6.54
C GLN A 765 -8.39 -72.16 5.93
N MET A 766 -7.16 -72.43 5.48
CA MET A 766 -6.40 -71.46 4.70
C MET A 766 -6.80 -71.59 3.22
N GLN A 767 -7.49 -70.59 2.66
CA GLN A 767 -7.72 -70.52 1.21
C GLN A 767 -6.51 -69.91 0.51
N VAL A 768 -6.00 -70.58 -0.52
CA VAL A 768 -4.82 -70.13 -1.28
C VAL A 768 -5.10 -70.16 -2.77
N ASN A 769 -4.77 -69.06 -3.45
CA ASN A 769 -4.91 -68.92 -4.92
C ASN A 769 -3.52 -68.85 -5.61
N GLY A 770 -2.54 -69.62 -5.11
CA GLY A 770 -1.14 -69.53 -5.51
C GLY A 770 -0.31 -70.75 -5.05
N THR A 771 0.92 -70.90 -5.57
CA THR A 771 1.82 -72.01 -5.18
C THR A 771 2.07 -72.01 -3.67
N VAL A 772 1.77 -73.13 -3.01
CA VAL A 772 2.02 -73.34 -1.57
C VAL A 772 3.34 -74.11 -1.42
N ASP A 773 4.43 -73.47 -0.99
CA ASP A 773 5.64 -74.21 -0.57
C ASP A 773 5.60 -74.46 0.95
N LEU A 774 5.46 -75.72 1.34
CA LEU A 774 5.39 -76.10 2.75
C LEU A 774 6.77 -76.05 3.43
N GLY A 775 7.88 -76.08 2.70
CA GLY A 775 9.23 -75.81 3.21
C GLY A 775 9.70 -76.65 4.43
N GLY A 776 9.03 -77.75 4.77
CA GLY A 776 9.27 -78.48 6.02
C GLY A 776 8.60 -77.85 7.26
N ALA A 777 7.50 -77.12 7.09
CA ALA A 777 6.65 -76.62 8.17
C ALA A 777 6.25 -77.73 9.15
N THR A 778 6.12 -77.42 10.43
CA THR A 778 5.58 -78.40 11.41
C THR A 778 4.06 -78.30 11.44
N LEU A 779 3.37 -79.44 11.33
CA LEU A 779 1.91 -79.54 11.47
C LEU A 779 1.53 -79.87 12.91
N GLY A 780 0.80 -78.97 13.56
CA GLY A 780 0.23 -79.16 14.90
C GLY A 780 -1.25 -78.76 14.96
N GLY A 781 -1.93 -79.15 16.02
CA GLY A 781 -3.32 -78.74 16.28
C GLY A 781 -3.83 -79.23 17.63
N SER A 782 -5.04 -78.78 17.98
CA SER A 782 -5.80 -79.26 19.13
C SER A 782 -7.29 -79.40 18.81
N PHE A 783 -7.98 -80.28 19.53
CA PHE A 783 -9.42 -80.41 19.49
C PHE A 783 -10.09 -79.55 20.54
N ARG A 784 -11.27 -79.04 20.18
CA ARG A 784 -12.17 -78.43 21.15
C ARG A 784 -12.50 -79.44 22.25
N VAL A 785 -12.52 -79.00 23.50
CA VAL A 785 -12.90 -79.86 24.64
C VAL A 785 -14.27 -80.49 24.38
N GLY A 786 -14.31 -81.83 24.43
CA GLY A 786 -15.53 -82.62 24.21
C GLY A 786 -15.75 -83.07 22.77
N TYR A 787 -14.87 -82.71 21.84
CA TYR A 787 -14.89 -83.21 20.47
C TYR A 787 -13.99 -84.44 20.30
N ALA A 788 -14.54 -85.51 19.72
CA ALA A 788 -13.79 -86.71 19.35
C ALA A 788 -14.11 -87.03 17.88
N PRO A 789 -13.12 -86.94 16.96
CA PRO A 789 -13.34 -87.21 15.56
C PRO A 789 -13.69 -88.69 15.35
N THR A 790 -14.62 -88.96 14.43
CA THR A 790 -14.96 -90.34 14.08
C THR A 790 -13.93 -90.90 13.09
N ALA A 791 -13.66 -92.21 13.16
CA ALA A 791 -12.72 -92.85 12.25
C ALA A 791 -13.17 -92.66 10.78
N GLY A 792 -12.29 -92.09 9.95
CA GLY A 792 -12.56 -91.77 8.56
C GLY A 792 -13.06 -90.33 8.31
N GLN A 793 -13.24 -89.52 9.35
CA GLN A 793 -13.55 -88.09 9.19
C GLN A 793 -12.36 -87.34 8.57
N GLN A 794 -12.65 -86.45 7.62
CA GLN A 794 -11.65 -85.67 6.89
C GLN A 794 -11.75 -84.17 7.24
N PHE A 795 -10.61 -83.48 7.22
CA PHE A 795 -10.50 -82.04 7.45
C PHE A 795 -9.56 -81.45 6.40
N THR A 796 -10.07 -80.52 5.59
CA THR A 796 -9.21 -79.69 4.73
C THR A 796 -8.64 -78.57 5.58
N ILE A 797 -7.31 -78.48 5.65
CA ILE A 797 -6.58 -77.45 6.41
C ILE A 797 -6.03 -76.34 5.50
N ILE A 798 -5.73 -76.69 4.25
CA ILE A 798 -5.34 -75.76 3.18
C ILE A 798 -6.23 -76.10 1.99
N ASP A 799 -6.99 -75.12 1.51
CA ASP A 799 -7.85 -75.21 0.33
C ASP A 799 -7.19 -74.41 -0.80
N ASN A 800 -6.40 -75.09 -1.62
CA ASN A 800 -5.73 -74.50 -2.78
C ASN A 800 -6.64 -74.64 -4.01
N ASP A 801 -6.80 -73.57 -4.80
CA ASP A 801 -7.77 -73.47 -5.91
C ASP A 801 -7.49 -74.38 -7.13
N ALA A 802 -6.53 -75.31 -6.99
CA ALA A 802 -6.10 -76.34 -7.93
C ALA A 802 -5.37 -75.85 -9.19
N ALA A 803 -5.10 -74.55 -9.33
CA ALA A 803 -4.30 -74.05 -10.46
C ALA A 803 -2.78 -74.20 -10.23
N ASP A 804 -2.34 -74.07 -8.98
CA ASP A 804 -0.92 -74.08 -8.59
C ASP A 804 -0.54 -75.28 -7.71
N ALA A 805 0.73 -75.69 -7.72
CA ALA A 805 1.18 -76.85 -6.95
C ALA A 805 1.33 -76.54 -5.45
N VAL A 806 1.01 -77.52 -4.58
CA VAL A 806 1.60 -77.59 -3.24
C VAL A 806 2.97 -78.25 -3.38
N VAL A 807 4.04 -77.50 -3.12
CA VAL A 807 5.43 -77.94 -3.22
C VAL A 807 5.96 -78.28 -1.82
N GLY A 808 6.60 -79.45 -1.68
CA GLY A 808 7.11 -79.93 -0.39
C GLY A 808 6.07 -80.64 0.49
N THR A 809 6.47 -81.03 1.69
CA THR A 809 5.62 -81.67 2.72
C THR A 809 5.84 -80.99 4.06
N PHE A 810 4.92 -81.16 5.01
CA PHE A 810 5.23 -80.89 6.42
C PHE A 810 6.46 -81.71 6.87
N ALA A 811 7.25 -81.16 7.79
CA ALA A 811 8.46 -81.79 8.32
C ALA A 811 8.15 -83.17 8.88
N GLY A 812 8.77 -84.20 8.29
CA GLY A 812 8.66 -85.58 8.74
C GLY A 812 7.34 -86.28 8.41
N VAL A 813 6.44 -85.63 7.65
CA VAL A 813 5.13 -86.19 7.30
C VAL A 813 4.98 -86.27 5.77
N PRO A 814 5.45 -87.36 5.12
CA PRO A 814 5.26 -87.53 3.67
C PRO A 814 3.78 -87.75 3.31
N GLU A 815 3.45 -87.83 2.01
CA GLU A 815 2.10 -88.24 1.56
C GLU A 815 1.71 -89.58 2.21
N GLY A 816 0.54 -89.63 2.83
CA GLY A 816 0.10 -90.78 3.62
C GLY A 816 0.79 -90.93 4.99
N GLY A 817 1.60 -89.95 5.39
CA GLY A 817 2.28 -89.90 6.69
C GLY A 817 1.29 -89.66 7.84
N SER A 818 1.64 -90.13 9.03
CA SER A 818 0.79 -90.00 10.21
C SER A 818 1.19 -88.83 11.11
N VAL A 819 0.21 -88.07 11.60
CA VAL A 819 0.38 -87.07 12.67
C VAL A 819 -0.52 -87.42 13.84
N THR A 820 -0.07 -87.14 15.07
CA THR A 820 -0.91 -87.30 16.27
C THR A 820 -1.30 -85.93 16.79
N ILE A 821 -2.61 -85.67 16.84
CA ILE A 821 -3.20 -84.43 17.35
C ILE A 821 -4.07 -84.82 18.54
N ASP A 822 -3.77 -84.29 19.73
CA ASP A 822 -4.47 -84.60 21.00
C ASP A 822 -4.71 -86.10 21.25
N GLY A 823 -3.70 -86.91 20.93
CA GLY A 823 -3.72 -88.37 21.13
C GLY A 823 -4.47 -89.17 20.05
N GLN A 824 -5.05 -88.51 19.04
CA GLN A 824 -5.68 -89.17 17.89
C GLN A 824 -4.77 -89.16 16.66
N GLY A 825 -4.70 -90.30 15.96
CA GLY A 825 -3.87 -90.45 14.76
C GLY A 825 -4.61 -90.03 13.49
N PHE A 826 -3.97 -89.19 12.68
CA PHE A 826 -4.44 -88.75 11.37
C PHE A 826 -3.46 -89.16 10.29
N THR A 827 -3.96 -89.34 9.08
CA THR A 827 -3.14 -89.46 7.87
C THR A 827 -3.22 -88.15 7.09
N VAL A 828 -2.09 -87.62 6.65
CA VAL A 828 -2.03 -86.39 5.86
C VAL A 828 -2.02 -86.73 4.37
N SER A 829 -2.76 -85.96 3.58
CA SER A 829 -2.76 -86.04 2.13
C SER A 829 -2.58 -84.64 1.53
N TYR A 830 -1.67 -84.53 0.57
CA TYR A 830 -1.36 -83.37 -0.26
C TYR A 830 -1.98 -83.63 -1.63
N VAL A 831 -3.27 -83.33 -1.79
CA VAL A 831 -4.06 -83.61 -3.00
C VAL A 831 -4.04 -82.43 -3.95
#